data_AF-A0A1N6DK85-F1
#
_entry.id   AF-A0A1N6DK85-F1
#
_cell.length_a   1.000
_cell.length_b   1.000
_cell.length_c   1.000
_cell.angle_alpha   90.00
_cell.angle_beta   90.00
_cell.angle_gamma   90.00
#
_symmetry.space_group_name_H-M   'P 1'
#
loop_
_entity.id
_entity.type
_entity.pdbx_description
1 polymer ?
#
loop_
_entity_poly.entity_id
_entity_poly.type
_entity_poly.pdbx_seq_one_letter_code
_entity_poly.pdbx_strand_id
1 'polypeptide(L)'
;MTHAKRALLVLGSLLAYGQAEPASAQAPSKELAKKLLALPPRPQRPALPPSRLPLDFLKGERIAFVGNSFAERMNLFGHFETLLHTRFPDKELVVRNFARPADEVGIRQRSSDYTALDDPLTAFGADTYFCFFGFNESYAGAAGVAQFQADYLRFFDTIAEKYPRDDTKAAPRFVVISPIAFEPTGDPLLPDGRAENERLSLYTRASAEVAAKKGVAFVDLLEKSAGLMTAEPGMQLTINGCHLNERGDREVARLIDEAMFTTPSTASVGSPAYEKLRAAVNDKSWVHLQDYRMLNGWYVYGGRRTWDTETFPREYVKIRKMAEVRDRYIWNLVQNKPVPEQPDDSGTGDLIVPATRFGEPRQKYSEADSLRYLTPDQLVKTTTVPPGFAIEPFADETKFPELAKPVQLNFDNKGRLWVACMPTYPQWKPGDGKPNDKLVILEDTDKDGKADTCKVFYDKLQCPTGFEFWNGGVLVVDQPRLLWLKDTDGDDKADEVVHLVDGWATDDTHHTCGAFEWNHGGSLHMLEGIATSTTLETPWGPHRSQGTGGAYVMDPRTLKIRQFALPGQYNMWCYVFNGWGQGIVGDGTTANHAWDTPLSGAQYRGRTGLNMVFDNEGMRPALGSEFLVSRHFPDDVQGQFTYACVINMNGMPRFSLKDDGGGYHGARLKLPNGQPDDLIRSTDKHFRPADPQIGPDGALWFGDWANALIGHMQYSQRDPNRDHTRGRIYRLVYPERPLVEPVTQFGKPVPELLDQLRQYEWRTRYRARRELRDRPSDEVAAAVKTWVAKLDPKDPEVDRLRCEALWILESHHRLDAELLTRVLKDSPTFEARAAAVRILADERESFPQALELLLAASKDVHPRVRTEAARGLSYFPEPKAAAALLAMTQAPADYWCDYTVKQALGANESVWRADYLTGRLAKSGPRGVQMVTELMSASKAGAAALPFLQSLLSQEPKPDEERDKAMTGLAQLRGDQNRGREVFVRTCTACHRVGNGEGREYGPNLAGVAKRMPRTKIIHSVIDPNADVDPKYRSTMIATADGTIASGLVVSENDKEVELFDGKATRKILVKDIEERALRTQSSMPEGTASTLAPSEFVDLIEYLGAQNQDVKPTDAK
;
A
#
# COMPACT_ATOMS: atom_id res chain seq x y z
N MET A 1 -15.59 38.34 1.07
CA MET A 1 -16.55 37.57 1.89
C MET A 1 -16.93 36.30 1.15
N THR A 2 -17.21 35.19 1.85
CA THR A 2 -17.56 33.82 1.34
C THR A 2 -16.45 32.94 0.75
N HIS A 3 -15.47 32.57 1.60
CA HIS A 3 -14.83 31.24 1.57
C HIS A 3 -15.10 30.46 2.87
N ALA A 4 -15.25 31.16 4.00
CA ALA A 4 -15.62 30.56 5.29
C ALA A 4 -17.01 29.89 5.33
N LYS A 5 -17.98 30.32 4.48
CA LYS A 5 -19.32 29.72 4.44
C LYS A 5 -19.40 28.37 3.69
N ARG A 6 -18.45 28.05 2.79
CA ARG A 6 -18.40 26.72 2.13
C ARG A 6 -17.72 25.67 3.02
N ALA A 7 -16.70 26.05 3.78
CA ALA A 7 -16.05 25.16 4.75
C ALA A 7 -16.99 24.73 5.89
N LEU A 8 -17.87 25.62 6.36
CA LEU A 8 -18.87 25.28 7.40
C LEU A 8 -20.00 24.38 6.89
N LEU A 9 -20.37 24.43 5.60
CA LEU A 9 -21.36 23.52 5.03
C LEU A 9 -20.81 22.11 4.81
N VAL A 10 -19.50 21.97 4.53
CA VAL A 10 -18.84 20.66 4.34
C VAL A 10 -18.48 20.00 5.67
N LEU A 11 -18.04 20.77 6.67
CA LEU A 11 -17.87 20.28 8.05
C LEU A 11 -19.23 19.99 8.72
N GLY A 12 -20.28 20.74 8.39
CA GLY A 12 -21.65 20.49 8.85
C GLY A 12 -22.19 19.14 8.39
N SER A 13 -21.84 18.66 7.19
CA SER A 13 -22.23 17.33 6.70
C SER A 13 -21.44 16.15 7.27
N LEU A 14 -20.26 16.40 7.86
CA LEU A 14 -19.50 15.39 8.62
C LEU A 14 -19.86 15.38 10.11
N LEU A 15 -20.26 16.53 10.67
CA LEU A 15 -20.68 16.68 12.07
C LEU A 15 -22.19 16.47 12.31
N ALA A 16 -23.03 16.50 11.26
CA ALA A 16 -24.45 16.13 11.36
C ALA A 16 -24.68 14.60 11.52
N TYR A 17 -23.63 13.84 11.81
CA TYR A 17 -23.71 12.44 12.24
C TYR A 17 -23.90 12.26 13.76
N GLY A 18 -24.11 13.34 14.51
CA GLY A 18 -24.45 13.30 15.93
C GLY A 18 -25.79 13.98 16.20
N GLN A 19 -26.69 13.26 16.87
CA GLN A 19 -27.95 13.72 17.49
C GLN A 19 -29.20 13.76 16.60
N ALA A 20 -29.70 12.57 16.23
CA ALA A 20 -31.13 12.30 16.31
C ALA A 20 -31.32 11.22 17.38
N GLU A 21 -32.10 11.51 18.42
CA GLU A 21 -32.48 10.53 19.44
C GLU A 21 -33.20 9.34 18.77
N PRO A 22 -32.81 8.09 19.06
CA PRO A 22 -33.41 6.93 18.45
C PRO A 22 -34.81 6.68 19.01
N ALA A 23 -35.81 6.57 18.14
CA ALA A 23 -36.99 5.77 18.44
C ALA A 23 -36.53 4.31 18.65
N SER A 24 -36.98 3.72 19.74
CA SER A 24 -36.41 2.57 20.42
C SER A 24 -36.37 1.26 19.59
N ALA A 25 -35.20 0.92 19.08
CA ALA A 25 -34.71 -0.46 19.10
C ALA A 25 -33.49 -0.46 20.02
N GLN A 26 -33.58 -1.11 21.19
CA GLN A 26 -32.47 -1.18 22.14
C GLN A 26 -31.21 -1.66 21.42
N ALA A 27 -30.17 -0.82 21.35
CA ALA A 27 -28.86 -1.25 20.90
C ALA A 27 -28.41 -2.41 21.81
N PRO A 28 -28.10 -3.61 21.28
CA PRO A 28 -27.67 -4.72 22.12
C PRO A 28 -26.41 -4.31 22.89
N SER A 29 -26.41 -4.55 24.20
CA SER A 29 -25.43 -3.97 25.12
C SER A 29 -24.04 -4.53 24.85
N LYS A 30 -22.99 -3.69 25.01
CA LYS A 30 -21.58 -4.12 24.97
C LYS A 30 -21.30 -5.30 25.93
N GLU A 31 -22.12 -5.45 26.96
CA GLU A 31 -22.06 -6.56 27.90
C GLU A 31 -22.39 -7.91 27.26
N LEU A 32 -23.27 -7.96 26.24
CA LEU A 32 -23.54 -9.20 25.51
C LEU A 32 -22.31 -9.67 24.73
N ALA A 33 -21.67 -8.78 23.96
CA ALA A 33 -20.45 -9.12 23.22
C ALA A 33 -19.34 -9.60 24.17
N LYS A 34 -19.11 -8.88 25.29
CA LYS A 34 -18.17 -9.29 26.33
C LYS A 34 -18.51 -10.66 26.91
N LYS A 35 -19.79 -10.95 27.15
CA LYS A 35 -20.24 -12.24 27.68
C LYS A 35 -20.03 -13.37 26.67
N LEU A 36 -20.28 -13.12 25.38
CA LEU A 36 -20.10 -14.10 24.31
C LEU A 36 -18.62 -14.42 24.06
N LEU A 37 -17.76 -13.41 24.16
CA LEU A 37 -16.31 -13.52 23.97
C LEU A 37 -15.54 -13.78 25.27
N ALA A 38 -16.25 -13.97 26.39
CA ALA A 38 -15.62 -14.21 27.68
C ALA A 38 -14.77 -15.48 27.61
N LEU A 39 -13.47 -15.32 27.86
CA LEU A 39 -12.55 -16.45 27.90
C LEU A 39 -12.79 -17.24 29.19
N PRO A 40 -12.76 -18.59 29.13
CA PRO A 40 -12.82 -19.39 30.34
C PRO A 40 -11.60 -19.11 31.24
N PRO A 41 -11.70 -19.31 32.56
CA PRO A 41 -10.56 -19.25 33.46
C PRO A 41 -9.42 -20.15 32.95
N ARG A 42 -8.19 -19.65 33.02
CA ARG A 42 -6.99 -20.40 32.63
C ARG A 42 -6.30 -20.90 33.88
N PRO A 43 -6.52 -22.17 34.29
CA PRO A 43 -5.86 -22.72 35.45
C PRO A 43 -4.34 -22.72 35.24
N GLN A 44 -3.61 -22.77 36.35
CA GLN A 44 -2.16 -22.88 36.34
C GLN A 44 -1.72 -24.03 35.43
N ARG A 45 -0.90 -23.73 34.43
CA ARG A 45 -0.36 -24.71 33.50
C ARG A 45 0.95 -25.29 34.02
N PRO A 46 1.34 -26.51 33.60
CA PRO A 46 2.65 -27.07 33.96
C PRO A 46 3.80 -26.16 33.52
N ALA A 47 4.94 -26.26 34.22
CA ALA A 47 6.16 -25.56 33.84
C ALA A 47 6.62 -26.01 32.43
N LEU A 48 7.01 -25.06 31.59
CA LEU A 48 7.49 -25.37 30.25
C LEU A 48 8.89 -26.00 30.28
N PRO A 49 9.19 -26.89 29.33
CA PRO A 49 10.57 -27.29 29.08
C PRO A 49 11.45 -26.06 28.79
N PRO A 50 12.73 -26.06 29.19
CA PRO A 50 13.62 -24.92 28.97
C PRO A 50 13.68 -24.51 27.50
N SER A 51 13.86 -23.21 27.24
CA SER A 51 14.12 -22.71 25.88
C SER A 51 15.58 -22.97 25.48
N ARG A 52 15.88 -24.21 25.12
CA ARG A 52 17.19 -24.64 24.61
C ARG A 52 17.02 -25.74 23.59
N LEU A 53 17.96 -25.84 22.65
CA LEU A 53 17.97 -26.90 21.65
C LEU A 53 18.62 -28.19 22.21
N PRO A 54 18.14 -29.39 21.86
CA PRO A 54 16.92 -29.64 21.10
C PRO A 54 15.66 -29.27 21.91
N LEU A 55 14.63 -28.76 21.22
CA LEU A 55 13.37 -28.40 21.87
C LEU A 55 12.58 -29.65 22.30
N ASP A 56 11.79 -29.50 23.38
CA ASP A 56 10.74 -30.44 23.80
C ASP A 56 9.47 -29.66 24.14
N PHE A 57 8.32 -30.36 24.15
CA PHE A 57 7.00 -29.77 24.31
C PHE A 57 6.16 -30.53 25.34
N LEU A 58 5.27 -29.81 26.00
CA LEU A 58 4.22 -30.42 26.81
C LEU A 58 3.09 -30.97 25.92
N LYS A 59 2.32 -31.92 26.47
CA LYS A 59 1.07 -32.30 25.84
C LYS A 59 0.08 -31.13 25.86
N GLY A 60 -0.53 -30.81 24.73
CA GLY A 60 -1.47 -29.70 24.55
C GLY A 60 -0.81 -28.32 24.50
N GLU A 61 0.51 -28.24 24.33
CA GLU A 61 1.23 -26.97 24.30
C GLU A 61 0.77 -26.08 23.13
N ARG A 62 0.50 -24.81 23.42
CA ARG A 62 -0.02 -23.83 22.46
C ARG A 62 1.13 -23.00 21.88
N ILE A 63 1.36 -23.10 20.57
CA ILE A 63 2.49 -22.48 19.88
C ILE A 63 1.98 -21.39 18.95
N ALA A 64 2.51 -20.17 19.10
CA ALA A 64 2.21 -19.03 18.24
C ALA A 64 3.43 -18.71 17.35
N PHE A 65 3.23 -18.65 16.03
CA PHE A 65 4.22 -18.06 15.13
C PHE A 65 3.97 -16.57 15.01
N VAL A 66 5.02 -15.75 15.13
CA VAL A 66 4.97 -14.30 14.99
C VAL A 66 6.17 -13.85 14.17
N GLY A 67 5.97 -12.88 13.28
CA GLY A 67 7.02 -12.46 12.36
C GLY A 67 6.48 -11.94 11.04
N ASN A 68 7.39 -11.84 10.08
CA ASN A 68 7.18 -11.30 8.74
C ASN A 68 6.69 -12.36 7.73
N SER A 69 6.80 -12.08 6.42
CA SER A 69 6.26 -12.98 5.38
C SER A 69 6.91 -14.35 5.36
N PHE A 70 8.13 -14.53 5.88
CA PHE A 70 8.73 -15.86 5.98
C PHE A 70 7.84 -16.80 6.79
N ALA A 71 7.37 -16.36 7.95
CA ALA A 71 6.44 -17.13 8.76
C ALA A 71 5.02 -17.10 8.20
N GLU A 72 4.53 -15.96 7.68
CA GLU A 72 3.17 -15.88 7.16
C GLU A 72 2.93 -16.87 6.01
N ARG A 73 3.90 -17.00 5.10
CA ARG A 73 3.79 -17.91 3.95
C ARG A 73 3.73 -19.39 4.32
N MET A 74 4.13 -19.77 5.54
CA MET A 74 3.92 -21.13 6.03
C MET A 74 2.43 -21.50 6.09
N ASN A 75 1.51 -20.53 6.07
CA ASN A 75 0.07 -20.76 5.94
C ASN A 75 -0.35 -21.28 4.55
N LEU A 76 0.50 -21.13 3.52
CA LEU A 76 0.22 -21.57 2.16
C LEU A 76 0.51 -23.06 1.98
N PHE A 77 1.65 -23.51 2.52
CA PHE A 77 2.21 -24.83 2.20
C PHE A 77 2.27 -25.77 3.40
N GLY A 78 2.48 -25.26 4.62
CA GLY A 78 2.30 -26.00 5.89
C GLY A 78 3.34 -27.07 6.21
N HIS A 79 4.50 -27.11 5.54
CA HIS A 79 5.45 -28.21 5.73
C HIS A 79 6.04 -28.25 7.15
N PHE A 80 6.40 -27.10 7.71
CA PHE A 80 7.04 -27.05 9.02
C PHE A 80 6.13 -27.55 10.15
N GLU A 81 4.87 -27.10 10.19
CA GLU A 81 3.92 -27.58 11.18
C GLU A 81 3.62 -29.08 11.01
N THR A 82 3.54 -29.56 9.77
CA THR A 82 3.32 -30.99 9.48
C THR A 82 4.48 -31.85 10.02
N LEU A 83 5.73 -31.38 9.88
CA LEU A 83 6.90 -32.04 10.46
C LEU A 83 6.83 -32.04 11.99
N LEU A 84 6.43 -30.92 12.59
CA LEU A 84 6.29 -30.80 14.05
C LEU A 84 5.27 -31.80 14.60
N HIS A 85 4.11 -31.95 13.96
CA HIS A 85 3.12 -32.96 14.34
C HIS A 85 3.63 -34.38 14.17
N THR A 86 4.33 -34.67 13.06
CA THR A 86 4.90 -36.00 12.78
C THR A 86 5.95 -36.40 13.81
N ARG A 87 6.75 -35.44 14.28
CA ARG A 87 7.78 -35.67 15.31
C ARG A 87 7.17 -35.91 16.69
N PHE A 88 6.06 -35.27 16.99
CA PHE A 88 5.43 -35.28 18.31
C PHE A 88 3.97 -35.76 18.26
N PRO A 89 3.71 -37.00 17.79
CA PRO A 89 2.35 -37.50 17.56
C PRO A 89 1.51 -37.58 18.85
N ASP A 90 2.14 -37.76 20.00
CA ASP A 90 1.51 -37.92 21.31
C ASP A 90 1.30 -36.60 22.07
N LYS A 91 1.95 -35.51 21.61
CA LYS A 91 1.92 -34.21 22.31
C LYS A 91 0.67 -33.40 22.01
N GLU A 92 -0.14 -33.74 20.99
CA GLU A 92 -1.39 -33.01 20.70
C GLU A 92 -1.18 -31.48 20.66
N LEU A 93 -0.13 -31.03 19.97
CA LEU A 93 0.25 -29.61 19.91
C LEU A 93 -0.86 -28.77 19.27
N VAL A 94 -1.02 -27.53 19.74
CA VAL A 94 -1.96 -26.56 19.15
C VAL A 94 -1.16 -25.42 18.53
N VAL A 95 -1.12 -25.33 17.21
CA VAL A 95 -0.30 -24.33 16.49
C VAL A 95 -1.19 -23.26 15.86
N ARG A 96 -0.81 -21.98 15.99
CA ARG A 96 -1.48 -20.85 15.33
C ARG A 96 -0.44 -19.87 14.78
N ASN A 97 -0.65 -19.40 13.57
CA ASN A 97 0.27 -18.49 12.91
C ASN A 97 -0.32 -17.08 12.85
N PHE A 98 0.30 -16.14 13.56
CA PHE A 98 -0.11 -14.74 13.66
C PHE A 98 0.82 -13.81 12.86
N ALA A 99 1.77 -14.36 12.12
CA ALA A 99 2.67 -13.59 11.28
C ALA A 99 1.89 -12.81 10.21
N ARG A 100 2.43 -11.66 9.81
CA ARG A 100 1.91 -10.82 8.73
C ARG A 100 3.06 -10.20 7.94
N PRO A 101 2.89 -9.93 6.64
CA PRO A 101 3.92 -9.27 5.84
C PRO A 101 4.26 -7.89 6.41
N ALA A 102 5.52 -7.48 6.29
CA ALA A 102 6.02 -6.23 6.86
C ALA A 102 5.84 -6.11 8.39
N ASP A 103 5.78 -7.20 9.14
CA ASP A 103 5.98 -7.14 10.59
C ASP A 103 7.48 -7.02 10.91
N GLU A 104 7.79 -6.09 11.81
CA GLU A 104 9.08 -5.99 12.49
C GLU A 104 8.85 -6.19 14.00
N VAL A 105 9.93 -6.38 14.74
CA VAL A 105 9.88 -6.50 16.20
C VAL A 105 9.25 -5.26 16.85
N GLY A 106 9.64 -4.07 16.38
CA GLY A 106 9.21 -2.78 16.92
C GLY A 106 7.91 -2.22 16.30
N ILE A 107 7.54 -2.65 15.09
CA ILE A 107 6.39 -2.14 14.35
C ILE A 107 5.56 -3.29 13.76
N ARG A 108 4.30 -3.38 14.20
CA ARG A 108 3.31 -4.37 13.75
C ARG A 108 1.99 -3.68 13.44
N GLN A 109 1.93 -3.01 12.29
CA GLN A 109 0.75 -2.24 11.87
C GLN A 109 -0.48 -3.15 11.71
N ARG A 110 -1.64 -2.69 12.18
CA ARG A 110 -2.92 -3.42 12.10
C ARG A 110 -4.05 -2.44 11.76
N SER A 111 -5.18 -3.00 11.34
CA SER A 111 -6.47 -2.31 11.25
C SER A 111 -6.81 -1.52 12.51
N SER A 112 -7.52 -0.41 12.36
CA SER A 112 -8.04 0.35 13.50
C SER A 112 -8.91 -0.54 14.38
N ASP A 113 -8.77 -0.38 15.70
CA ASP A 113 -9.54 -1.12 16.73
C ASP A 113 -9.34 -2.64 16.74
N TYR A 114 -8.33 -3.17 16.04
CA TYR A 114 -8.07 -4.62 15.87
C TYR A 114 -8.18 -5.48 17.14
N THR A 115 -7.83 -4.92 18.31
CA THR A 115 -7.89 -5.65 19.61
C THR A 115 -8.93 -5.10 20.58
N ALA A 116 -9.77 -4.16 20.14
CA ALA A 116 -10.69 -3.44 21.03
C ALA A 116 -11.90 -4.29 21.44
N LEU A 117 -12.45 -5.08 20.51
CA LEU A 117 -13.57 -5.99 20.77
C LEU A 117 -13.11 -7.34 21.34
N ASP A 118 -12.09 -7.93 20.72
CA ASP A 118 -11.45 -9.18 21.07
C ASP A 118 -9.97 -9.11 20.67
N ASP A 119 -9.08 -9.72 21.45
CA ASP A 119 -7.65 -9.81 21.12
C ASP A 119 -7.32 -11.29 20.84
N PRO A 120 -7.03 -11.67 19.57
CA PRO A 120 -6.91 -13.07 19.19
C PRO A 120 -5.66 -13.74 19.79
N LEU A 121 -4.60 -12.98 20.10
CA LEU A 121 -3.44 -13.50 20.83
C LEU A 121 -3.79 -13.78 22.29
N THR A 122 -4.58 -12.89 22.91
CA THR A 122 -5.10 -13.12 24.27
C THR A 122 -6.03 -14.32 24.31
N ALA A 123 -6.96 -14.43 23.36
CA ALA A 123 -7.88 -15.56 23.24
C ALA A 123 -7.14 -16.88 23.00
N PHE A 124 -6.09 -16.85 22.19
CA PHE A 124 -5.24 -18.02 21.99
C PHE A 124 -4.44 -18.36 23.26
N GLY A 125 -3.83 -17.40 23.96
CA GLY A 125 -3.09 -17.70 25.20
C GLY A 125 -1.96 -18.70 24.98
N ALA A 126 -1.00 -18.32 24.13
CA ALA A 126 0.14 -19.15 23.75
C ALA A 126 1.03 -19.51 24.95
N ASP A 127 1.58 -20.72 24.92
CA ASP A 127 2.64 -21.18 25.80
C ASP A 127 4.02 -20.82 25.25
N THR A 128 4.21 -20.97 23.94
CA THR A 128 5.48 -20.74 23.25
C THR A 128 5.30 -19.84 22.04
N TYR A 129 6.21 -18.87 21.85
CA TYR A 129 6.29 -18.03 20.66
C TYR A 129 7.52 -18.40 19.83
N PHE A 130 7.30 -18.68 18.55
CA PHE A 130 8.36 -18.77 17.55
C PHE A 130 8.44 -17.45 16.81
N CYS A 131 9.60 -16.80 16.90
CA CYS A 131 9.78 -15.41 16.49
C CYS A 131 10.65 -15.32 15.23
N PHE A 132 10.03 -14.97 14.10
CA PHE A 132 10.63 -14.90 12.77
C PHE A 132 10.78 -13.43 12.33
N PHE A 133 11.77 -12.74 12.90
CA PHE A 133 12.06 -11.33 12.62
C PHE A 133 13.47 -11.15 12.04
N GLY A 134 13.78 -9.95 11.55
CA GLY A 134 15.12 -9.56 11.09
C GLY A 134 15.22 -9.31 9.59
N PHE A 135 14.31 -9.81 8.77
CA PHE A 135 14.30 -9.55 7.32
C PHE A 135 13.96 -8.08 7.03
N ASN A 136 12.82 -7.60 7.50
CA ASN A 136 12.34 -6.23 7.27
C ASN A 136 13.26 -5.20 7.92
N GLU A 137 13.74 -5.49 9.13
CA GLU A 137 14.67 -4.63 9.84
C GLU A 137 16.01 -4.53 9.12
N SER A 138 16.39 -5.54 8.33
CA SER A 138 17.66 -5.55 7.61
C SER A 138 17.84 -4.36 6.68
N TYR A 139 16.76 -3.83 6.10
CA TYR A 139 16.79 -2.68 5.18
C TYR A 139 17.26 -1.37 5.86
N ALA A 140 17.29 -1.30 7.20
CA ALA A 140 17.94 -0.21 7.93
C ALA A 140 19.49 -0.29 7.94
N GLY A 141 20.07 -1.35 7.36
CA GLY A 141 21.51 -1.57 7.27
C GLY A 141 22.18 -1.72 8.64
N ALA A 142 23.49 -1.50 8.71
CA ALA A 142 24.23 -1.60 9.97
C ALA A 142 23.76 -0.60 11.04
N ALA A 143 23.21 0.54 10.64
CA ALA A 143 22.73 1.58 11.56
C ALA A 143 21.50 1.15 12.38
N GLY A 144 20.68 0.22 11.86
CA GLY A 144 19.48 -0.26 12.53
C GLY A 144 19.70 -1.37 13.58
N VAL A 145 20.88 -2.00 13.61
CA VAL A 145 21.15 -3.20 14.43
C VAL A 145 20.90 -2.96 15.92
N ALA A 146 21.41 -1.86 16.47
CA ALA A 146 21.27 -1.55 17.89
C ALA A 146 19.79 -1.33 18.29
N GLN A 147 19.02 -0.67 17.44
CA GLN A 147 17.60 -0.43 17.66
C GLN A 147 16.81 -1.75 17.59
N PHE A 148 17.11 -2.60 16.61
CA PHE A 148 16.53 -3.94 16.49
C PHE A 148 16.73 -4.78 17.76
N GLN A 149 17.96 -4.81 18.31
CA GLN A 149 18.24 -5.54 19.54
C GLN A 149 17.44 -5.00 20.74
N ALA A 150 17.35 -3.67 20.86
CA ALA A 150 16.58 -3.03 21.92
C ALA A 150 15.09 -3.35 21.80
N ASP A 151 14.54 -3.30 20.59
CA ASP A 151 13.15 -3.65 20.31
C ASP A 151 12.85 -5.11 20.64
N TYR A 152 13.79 -6.02 20.37
CA TYR A 152 13.62 -7.46 20.61
C TYR A 152 13.62 -7.79 22.09
N LEU A 153 14.52 -7.20 22.87
CA LEU A 153 14.52 -7.34 24.32
C LEU A 153 13.21 -6.82 24.93
N ARG A 154 12.74 -5.66 24.48
CA ARG A 154 11.46 -5.07 24.88
C ARG A 154 10.26 -5.92 24.45
N PHE A 155 10.33 -6.54 23.28
CA PHE A 155 9.29 -7.41 22.76
C PHE A 155 9.04 -8.59 23.70
N PHE A 156 10.07 -9.28 24.17
CA PHE A 156 9.91 -10.40 25.10
C PHE A 156 9.17 -9.98 26.37
N ASP A 157 9.60 -8.86 26.97
CA ASP A 157 9.03 -8.35 28.21
C ASP A 157 7.56 -7.93 27.99
N THR A 158 7.28 -7.23 26.88
CA THR A 158 5.94 -6.76 26.53
C THR A 158 4.98 -7.93 26.25
N ILE A 159 5.42 -8.95 25.51
CA ILE A 159 4.58 -10.11 25.20
C ILE A 159 4.33 -10.95 26.45
N ALA A 160 5.34 -11.16 27.30
CA ALA A 160 5.18 -11.89 28.55
C ALA A 160 4.21 -11.20 29.52
N GLU A 161 4.27 -9.87 29.60
CA GLU A 161 3.35 -9.07 30.41
C GLU A 161 1.93 -9.08 29.85
N LYS A 162 1.77 -8.80 28.55
CA LYS A 162 0.45 -8.65 27.92
C LYS A 162 -0.27 -9.99 27.74
N TYR A 163 0.47 -11.06 27.42
CA TYR A 163 -0.10 -12.35 27.05
C TYR A 163 0.48 -13.50 27.89
N PRO A 164 0.20 -13.52 29.20
CA PRO A 164 0.59 -14.63 30.06
C PRO A 164 -0.13 -15.92 29.67
N ARG A 165 0.47 -17.05 30.04
CA ARG A 165 -0.04 -18.39 29.71
C ARG A 165 -1.35 -18.72 30.43
N ASP A 166 -1.45 -18.27 31.68
CA ASP A 166 -2.55 -18.58 32.59
C ASP A 166 -2.87 -17.43 33.56
N ASP A 167 -3.89 -17.63 34.40
CA ASP A 167 -4.36 -16.62 35.35
C ASP A 167 -3.35 -16.39 36.51
N THR A 168 -2.35 -17.27 36.67
CA THR A 168 -1.24 -17.08 37.60
C THR A 168 -0.12 -16.21 37.04
N LYS A 169 -0.30 -15.69 35.82
CA LYS A 169 0.64 -14.82 35.11
C LYS A 169 1.98 -15.50 34.78
N ALA A 170 1.96 -16.82 34.56
CA ALA A 170 3.14 -17.54 34.11
C ALA A 170 3.62 -17.01 32.74
N ALA A 171 4.92 -16.69 32.64
CA ALA A 171 5.51 -16.16 31.42
C ALA A 171 5.58 -17.22 30.30
N PRO A 172 5.37 -16.83 29.03
CA PRO A 172 5.55 -17.70 27.89
C PRO A 172 7.03 -18.01 27.61
N ARG A 173 7.26 -19.08 26.85
CA ARG A 173 8.57 -19.43 26.29
C ARG A 173 8.75 -18.74 24.94
N PHE A 174 9.96 -18.29 24.64
CA PHE A 174 10.32 -17.73 23.33
C PHE A 174 11.38 -18.58 22.64
N VAL A 175 11.30 -18.72 21.32
CA VAL A 175 12.32 -19.30 20.44
C VAL A 175 12.57 -18.31 19.31
N VAL A 176 13.82 -17.86 19.17
CA VAL A 176 14.24 -16.93 18.13
C VAL A 176 14.68 -17.72 16.91
N ILE A 177 14.13 -17.39 15.74
CA ILE A 177 14.47 -18.02 14.48
C ILE A 177 15.02 -16.94 13.57
N SER A 178 16.22 -17.15 13.01
CA SER A 178 16.84 -16.17 12.12
C SER A 178 16.05 -16.02 10.81
N PRO A 179 16.29 -14.93 10.06
CA PRO A 179 15.94 -14.89 8.65
C PRO A 179 16.59 -16.04 7.87
N ILE A 180 15.96 -16.43 6.76
CA ILE A 180 16.57 -17.22 5.69
C ILE A 180 17.41 -16.31 4.78
N ALA A 181 18.25 -16.92 3.95
CA ALA A 181 19.00 -16.22 2.91
C ALA A 181 18.09 -15.70 1.80
N PHE A 182 18.55 -14.66 1.12
CA PHE A 182 18.04 -14.18 -0.15
C PHE A 182 18.65 -15.04 -1.28
N GLU A 183 17.80 -15.69 -2.08
CA GLU A 183 18.21 -16.51 -3.21
C GLU A 183 18.76 -15.63 -4.35
N PRO A 184 19.97 -15.89 -4.87
CA PRO A 184 20.51 -15.14 -6.00
C PRO A 184 19.69 -15.40 -7.28
N THR A 185 18.88 -14.41 -7.67
CA THR A 185 17.95 -14.53 -8.79
C THR A 185 18.66 -14.53 -10.15
N GLY A 186 19.80 -13.84 -10.25
CA GLY A 186 20.49 -13.57 -11.52
C GLY A 186 19.77 -12.56 -12.42
N ASP A 187 18.63 -12.02 -11.97
CA ASP A 187 17.85 -11.03 -12.70
C ASP A 187 18.33 -9.61 -12.34
N PRO A 188 18.83 -8.81 -13.30
CA PRO A 188 19.27 -7.44 -13.04
C PRO A 188 18.15 -6.48 -12.59
N LEU A 189 16.88 -6.87 -12.74
CA LEU A 189 15.72 -6.11 -12.29
C LEU A 189 15.33 -6.40 -10.83
N LEU A 190 15.98 -7.36 -10.18
CA LEU A 190 15.80 -7.71 -8.78
C LEU A 190 17.06 -7.39 -7.95
N PRO A 191 16.96 -7.32 -6.61
CA PRO A 191 18.13 -7.06 -5.75
C PRO A 191 19.27 -8.08 -5.93
N ASP A 192 20.52 -7.63 -5.75
CA ASP A 192 21.67 -8.54 -5.70
C ASP A 192 21.64 -9.37 -4.41
N GLY A 193 21.42 -10.68 -4.55
CA GLY A 193 21.28 -11.58 -3.41
C GLY A 193 22.50 -11.66 -2.49
N ARG A 194 23.72 -11.35 -2.95
CA ARG A 194 24.90 -11.33 -2.06
C ARG A 194 24.86 -10.12 -1.13
N ALA A 195 24.62 -8.94 -1.68
CA ALA A 195 24.49 -7.71 -0.89
C ALA A 195 23.34 -7.83 0.14
N GLU A 196 22.24 -8.46 -0.25
CA GLU A 196 21.11 -8.74 0.64
C GLU A 196 21.50 -9.71 1.77
N ASN A 197 22.23 -10.79 1.46
CA ASN A 197 22.69 -11.75 2.47
C ASN A 197 23.73 -11.17 3.44
N GLU A 198 24.64 -10.31 2.97
CA GLU A 198 25.56 -9.57 3.84
C GLU A 198 24.80 -8.76 4.88
N ARG A 199 23.71 -8.10 4.46
CA ARG A 199 22.86 -7.32 5.33
C ARG A 199 22.09 -8.20 6.32
N LEU A 200 21.49 -9.30 5.85
CA LEU A 200 20.78 -10.26 6.71
C LEU A 200 21.70 -10.92 7.76
N SER A 201 22.99 -11.07 7.47
CA SER A 201 23.98 -11.59 8.43
C SER A 201 24.14 -10.72 9.68
N LEU A 202 23.96 -9.39 9.55
CA LEU A 202 24.03 -8.46 10.68
C LEU A 202 22.87 -8.72 11.66
N TYR A 203 21.67 -8.91 11.13
CA TYR A 203 20.44 -9.10 11.92
C TYR A 203 20.32 -10.53 12.45
N THR A 204 20.88 -11.51 11.76
CA THR A 204 21.04 -12.88 12.26
C THR A 204 21.95 -12.92 13.48
N ARG A 205 23.12 -12.29 13.42
CA ARG A 205 24.02 -12.17 14.58
C ARG A 205 23.38 -11.41 15.75
N ALA A 206 22.71 -10.29 15.46
CA ALA A 206 22.01 -9.51 16.46
C ALA A 206 20.91 -10.31 17.17
N SER A 207 20.18 -11.16 16.42
CA SER A 207 19.17 -12.08 16.96
C SER A 207 19.79 -13.14 17.87
N ALA A 208 20.93 -13.71 17.48
CA ALA A 208 21.68 -14.66 18.30
C ALA A 208 22.14 -14.03 19.64
N GLU A 209 22.66 -12.81 19.59
CA GLU A 209 23.10 -12.06 20.78
C GLU A 209 21.93 -11.77 21.74
N VAL A 210 20.78 -11.35 21.21
CA VAL A 210 19.56 -11.14 21.99
C VAL A 210 19.07 -12.43 22.63
N ALA A 211 19.06 -13.53 21.87
CA ALA A 211 18.64 -14.83 22.36
C ALA A 211 19.55 -15.33 23.49
N ALA A 212 20.86 -15.21 23.32
CA ALA A 212 21.85 -15.52 24.35
C ALA A 212 21.66 -14.67 25.61
N LYS A 213 21.44 -13.36 25.45
CA LYS A 213 21.21 -12.42 26.57
C LYS A 213 19.95 -12.76 27.38
N LYS A 214 18.88 -13.23 26.74
CA LYS A 214 17.64 -13.63 27.41
C LYS A 214 17.61 -15.11 27.81
N GLY A 215 18.64 -15.89 27.44
CA GLY A 215 18.71 -17.32 27.73
C GLY A 215 17.62 -18.13 27.01
N VAL A 216 17.29 -17.74 25.78
CA VAL A 216 16.29 -18.42 24.95
C VAL A 216 16.94 -19.11 23.74
N ALA A 217 16.29 -20.14 23.21
CA ALA A 217 16.79 -20.88 22.05
C ALA A 217 16.89 -19.97 20.81
N PHE A 218 17.98 -20.17 20.05
CA PHE A 218 18.22 -19.53 18.77
C PHE A 218 18.38 -20.60 17.68
N VAL A 219 17.59 -20.51 16.62
CA VAL A 219 17.62 -21.38 15.45
C VAL A 219 18.18 -20.57 14.28
N ASP A 220 19.39 -20.90 13.85
CA ASP A 220 20.06 -20.25 12.71
C ASP A 220 19.75 -21.00 11.40
N LEU A 221 19.18 -20.28 10.46
CA LEU A 221 18.82 -20.75 9.12
C LEU A 221 19.64 -20.09 8.02
N LEU A 222 20.31 -18.95 8.28
CA LEU A 222 20.85 -18.11 7.21
C LEU A 222 21.90 -18.84 6.39
N GLU A 223 22.91 -19.42 7.05
CA GLU A 223 24.01 -20.11 6.36
C GLU A 223 23.53 -21.37 5.61
N LYS A 224 22.70 -22.18 6.26
CA LYS A 224 22.18 -23.41 5.65
C LYS A 224 21.26 -23.14 4.46
N SER A 225 20.39 -22.14 4.57
CA SER A 225 19.52 -21.74 3.45
C SER A 225 20.32 -21.10 2.32
N ALA A 226 21.35 -20.29 2.61
CA ALA A 226 22.27 -19.78 1.60
C ALA A 226 22.96 -20.90 0.81
N GLY A 227 23.44 -21.93 1.51
CA GLY A 227 24.01 -23.13 0.88
C GLY A 227 23.03 -23.84 -0.07
N LEU A 228 21.76 -23.97 0.29
CA LEU A 228 20.73 -24.54 -0.59
C LEU A 228 20.42 -23.64 -1.80
N MET A 229 20.23 -22.34 -1.55
CA MET A 229 19.85 -21.36 -2.57
C MET A 229 20.98 -21.03 -3.56
N THR A 230 22.22 -21.39 -3.25
CA THR A 230 23.37 -21.19 -4.15
C THR A 230 23.80 -22.47 -4.87
N ALA A 231 23.18 -23.61 -4.55
CA ALA A 231 23.54 -24.90 -5.12
C ALA A 231 23.17 -25.00 -6.62
N GLU A 232 22.10 -24.34 -7.03
CA GLU A 232 21.60 -24.27 -8.40
C GLU A 232 21.38 -22.80 -8.77
N PRO A 233 21.73 -22.36 -10.01
CA PRO A 233 21.48 -20.99 -10.43
C PRO A 233 19.99 -20.71 -10.67
N GLY A 234 19.58 -19.46 -10.42
CA GLY A 234 18.21 -18.98 -10.62
C GLY A 234 17.31 -19.15 -9.39
N MET A 235 16.02 -18.86 -9.56
CA MET A 235 15.02 -18.88 -8.48
C MET A 235 14.36 -20.27 -8.37
N GLN A 236 15.01 -21.20 -7.68
CA GLN A 236 14.51 -22.58 -7.50
C GLN A 236 13.62 -22.71 -6.26
N LEU A 237 13.89 -21.95 -5.21
CA LEU A 237 13.24 -22.05 -3.90
C LEU A 237 12.37 -20.86 -3.56
N THR A 238 12.52 -19.75 -4.26
CA THR A 238 11.74 -18.53 -4.08
C THR A 238 11.06 -18.13 -5.39
N ILE A 239 10.10 -17.21 -5.30
CA ILE A 239 9.47 -16.60 -6.47
C ILE A 239 10.12 -15.27 -6.88
N ASN A 240 10.94 -14.68 -6.01
CA ASN A 240 11.51 -13.34 -6.19
C ASN A 240 12.78 -13.06 -5.35
N GLY A 241 13.47 -14.11 -4.92
CA GLY A 241 14.67 -14.03 -4.08
C GLY A 241 14.41 -14.11 -2.57
N CYS A 242 13.24 -13.70 -2.06
CA CYS A 242 12.96 -13.73 -0.62
C CYS A 242 11.69 -14.52 -0.22
N HIS A 243 10.68 -14.60 -1.08
CA HIS A 243 9.44 -15.30 -0.76
C HIS A 243 9.49 -16.75 -1.25
N LEU A 244 9.44 -17.71 -0.33
CA LEU A 244 9.51 -19.14 -0.65
C LEU A 244 8.35 -19.59 -1.55
N ASN A 245 8.66 -20.42 -2.55
CA ASN A 245 7.68 -21.26 -3.25
C ASN A 245 7.46 -22.57 -2.46
N GLU A 246 6.61 -23.49 -2.95
CA GLU A 246 6.31 -24.73 -2.21
C GLU A 246 7.55 -25.61 -1.99
N ARG A 247 8.44 -25.72 -2.99
CA ARG A 247 9.73 -26.43 -2.85
C ARG A 247 10.58 -25.78 -1.76
N GLY A 248 10.68 -24.45 -1.78
CA GLY A 248 11.41 -23.67 -0.78
C GLY A 248 10.86 -23.85 0.64
N ASP A 249 9.53 -23.78 0.82
CA ASP A 249 8.89 -24.02 2.13
C ASP A 249 9.23 -25.41 2.66
N ARG A 250 9.17 -26.43 1.81
CA ARG A 250 9.54 -27.81 2.17
C ARG A 250 11.00 -27.94 2.60
N GLU A 251 11.93 -27.40 1.82
CA GLU A 251 13.37 -27.52 2.13
C GLU A 251 13.75 -26.69 3.37
N VAL A 252 13.19 -25.50 3.53
CA VAL A 252 13.42 -24.67 4.71
C VAL A 252 12.76 -25.30 5.95
N ALA A 253 11.58 -25.91 5.84
CA ALA A 253 10.96 -26.66 6.92
C ALA A 253 11.87 -27.80 7.42
N ARG A 254 12.55 -28.51 6.50
CA ARG A 254 13.58 -29.50 6.86
C ARG A 254 14.75 -28.86 7.60
N LEU A 255 15.25 -27.70 7.13
CA LEU A 255 16.33 -26.98 7.81
C LEU A 255 15.94 -26.54 9.22
N ILE A 256 14.70 -26.06 9.42
CA ILE A 256 14.20 -25.70 10.74
C ILE A 256 14.15 -26.93 11.65
N ASP A 257 13.61 -28.05 11.17
CA ASP A 257 13.54 -29.31 11.93
C ASP A 257 14.95 -29.80 12.33
N GLU A 258 15.90 -29.83 11.41
CA GLU A 258 17.29 -30.24 11.67
C GLU A 258 18.04 -29.28 12.61
N ALA A 259 17.71 -28.00 12.58
CA ALA A 259 18.30 -27.03 13.49
C ALA A 259 17.65 -27.10 14.88
N MET A 260 16.37 -27.44 14.97
CA MET A 260 15.65 -27.54 16.24
C MET A 260 15.86 -28.86 16.97
N PHE A 261 16.18 -29.95 16.27
CA PHE A 261 16.23 -31.30 16.83
C PHE A 261 17.50 -32.07 16.42
N THR A 262 18.02 -32.90 17.32
CA THR A 262 19.28 -33.65 17.12
C THR A 262 19.09 -34.95 16.32
N THR A 263 17.85 -35.40 16.13
CA THR A 263 17.53 -36.62 15.38
C THR A 263 16.85 -36.24 14.06
N PRO A 264 17.22 -36.86 12.92
CA PRO A 264 16.52 -36.64 11.66
C PRO A 264 15.02 -36.93 11.77
N SER A 265 14.20 -36.18 11.04
CA SER A 265 12.76 -36.46 10.98
C SER A 265 12.50 -37.84 10.36
N THR A 266 11.55 -38.57 10.93
CA THR A 266 11.06 -39.85 10.37
C THR A 266 9.91 -39.63 9.38
N ALA A 267 9.52 -38.38 9.12
CA ALA A 267 8.42 -38.06 8.22
C ALA A 267 8.72 -38.50 6.77
N SER A 268 7.77 -39.20 6.16
CA SER A 268 7.81 -39.52 4.74
C SER A 268 7.17 -38.39 3.93
N VAL A 269 7.91 -37.30 3.74
CA VAL A 269 7.46 -36.11 3.00
C VAL A 269 7.08 -36.49 1.56
N GLY A 270 5.93 -36.01 1.08
CA GLY A 270 5.38 -36.38 -0.23
C GLY A 270 4.59 -37.69 -0.27
N SER A 271 4.58 -38.49 0.81
CA SER A 271 3.71 -39.67 0.88
C SER A 271 2.22 -39.28 0.99
N PRO A 272 1.27 -40.11 0.52
CA PRO A 272 -0.16 -39.81 0.66
C PRO A 272 -0.61 -39.51 2.10
N ALA A 273 0.00 -40.17 3.09
CA ALA A 273 -0.29 -39.93 4.51
C ALA A 273 0.20 -38.55 4.97
N TYR A 274 1.41 -38.16 4.58
CA TYR A 274 1.97 -36.84 4.88
C TYR A 274 1.17 -35.73 4.18
N GLU A 275 0.82 -35.91 2.90
CA GLU A 275 0.02 -34.92 2.16
C GLU A 275 -1.40 -34.79 2.72
N LYS A 276 -2.02 -35.88 3.19
CA LYS A 276 -3.31 -35.82 3.90
C LYS A 276 -3.19 -35.02 5.21
N LEU A 277 -2.11 -35.20 5.97
CA LEU A 277 -1.84 -34.45 7.19
C LEU A 277 -1.61 -32.96 6.89
N ARG A 278 -0.79 -32.66 5.88
CA ARG A 278 -0.47 -31.31 5.43
C ARG A 278 -1.71 -30.56 4.93
N ALA A 279 -2.59 -31.23 4.18
CA ALA A 279 -3.86 -30.65 3.76
C ALA A 279 -4.74 -30.25 4.96
N ALA A 280 -4.78 -31.05 6.03
CA ALA A 280 -5.50 -30.71 7.25
C ALA A 280 -4.86 -29.52 8.00
N VAL A 281 -3.52 -29.44 8.02
CA VAL A 281 -2.77 -28.29 8.56
C VAL A 281 -3.12 -27.01 7.78
N ASN A 282 -3.09 -27.05 6.45
CA ASN A 282 -3.42 -25.90 5.62
C ASN A 282 -4.90 -25.48 5.75
N ASP A 283 -5.82 -26.45 5.88
CA ASP A 283 -7.23 -26.15 6.16
C ASP A 283 -7.41 -25.42 7.49
N LYS A 284 -6.74 -25.90 8.55
CA LYS A 284 -6.72 -25.25 9.87
C LYS A 284 -6.14 -23.83 9.80
N SER A 285 -5.03 -23.63 9.08
CA SER A 285 -4.42 -22.31 8.89
C SER A 285 -5.37 -21.35 8.18
N TRP A 286 -6.08 -21.82 7.16
CA TRP A 286 -7.11 -21.02 6.48
C TRP A 286 -8.25 -20.62 7.42
N VAL A 287 -8.78 -21.55 8.23
CA VAL A 287 -9.81 -21.23 9.23
C VAL A 287 -9.30 -20.21 10.25
N HIS A 288 -8.07 -20.38 10.74
CA HIS A 288 -7.47 -19.46 11.70
C HIS A 288 -7.30 -18.05 11.12
N LEU A 289 -6.95 -17.91 9.84
CA LEU A 289 -6.83 -16.61 9.18
C LEU A 289 -8.12 -15.79 9.28
N GLN A 290 -9.28 -16.45 9.30
CA GLN A 290 -10.59 -15.81 9.45
C GLN A 290 -10.87 -15.30 10.88
N ASP A 291 -10.06 -15.67 11.89
CA ASP A 291 -10.17 -15.16 13.26
C ASP A 291 -9.35 -13.88 13.48
N TYR A 292 -8.18 -13.78 12.86
CA TYR A 292 -7.24 -12.69 13.14
C TYR A 292 -6.98 -11.78 11.94
N ARG A 293 -7.43 -12.11 10.73
CA ARG A 293 -7.28 -11.25 9.53
C ARG A 293 -8.55 -11.29 8.69
N MET A 294 -9.69 -11.19 9.38
CA MET A 294 -10.99 -11.29 8.75
C MET A 294 -11.28 -10.13 7.81
N LEU A 295 -11.87 -10.44 6.65
CA LEU A 295 -12.41 -9.43 5.72
C LEU A 295 -13.45 -8.54 6.43
N ASN A 296 -13.52 -7.28 6.03
CA ASN A 296 -14.29 -6.22 6.70
C ASN A 296 -13.85 -5.97 8.15
N GLY A 297 -12.56 -6.12 8.44
CA GLY A 297 -11.99 -5.91 9.76
C GLY A 297 -12.44 -4.62 10.45
N TRP A 298 -12.62 -3.53 9.72
CA TRP A 298 -13.07 -2.25 10.30
C TRP A 298 -14.49 -2.31 10.89
N TYR A 299 -15.38 -3.13 10.31
CA TYR A 299 -16.73 -3.37 10.85
C TYR A 299 -16.74 -4.42 11.95
N VAL A 300 -15.85 -5.39 11.86
CA VAL A 300 -15.76 -6.51 12.80
C VAL A 300 -15.08 -6.07 14.10
N TYR A 301 -13.96 -5.34 14.02
CA TYR A 301 -13.17 -4.92 15.17
C TYR A 301 -13.73 -3.67 15.86
N GLY A 302 -14.55 -2.86 15.15
CA GLY A 302 -15.39 -1.82 15.76
C GLY A 302 -15.15 -0.36 15.34
N GLY A 303 -14.30 -0.09 14.34
CA GLY A 303 -13.93 1.29 13.98
C GLY A 303 -14.92 2.07 13.12
N ARG A 304 -15.81 1.40 12.37
CA ARG A 304 -16.95 2.04 11.67
C ARG A 304 -18.26 1.29 11.96
N ARG A 305 -18.86 1.46 13.14
CA ARG A 305 -20.22 0.97 13.39
C ARG A 305 -20.97 1.59 14.57
N THR A 306 -22.29 1.64 14.42
CA THR A 306 -23.24 1.30 15.50
C THR A 306 -23.09 -0.21 15.75
N TRP A 307 -22.32 -0.60 16.77
CA TRP A 307 -21.87 -1.95 17.10
C TRP A 307 -22.86 -3.10 16.83
N ASP A 308 -22.46 -4.08 16.01
CA ASP A 308 -23.08 -5.41 15.94
C ASP A 308 -22.47 -6.28 17.03
N THR A 309 -23.11 -6.28 18.19
CA THR A 309 -22.60 -6.89 19.42
C THR A 309 -23.04 -8.34 19.59
N GLU A 310 -23.65 -8.94 18.56
CA GLU A 310 -24.16 -10.31 18.64
C GLU A 310 -23.67 -11.20 17.49
N THR A 311 -23.70 -10.74 16.24
CA THR A 311 -23.41 -11.60 15.08
C THR A 311 -21.92 -11.97 15.03
N PHE A 312 -21.03 -10.99 14.93
CA PHE A 312 -19.58 -11.23 14.85
C PHE A 312 -18.98 -11.89 16.11
N PRO A 313 -19.37 -11.53 17.35
CA PRO A 313 -18.95 -12.26 18.54
C PRO A 313 -19.22 -13.77 18.48
N ARG A 314 -20.39 -14.19 17.95
CA ARG A 314 -20.70 -15.62 17.76
C ARG A 314 -19.85 -16.25 16.66
N GLU A 315 -19.58 -15.50 15.59
CA GLU A 315 -18.70 -15.94 14.50
C GLU A 315 -17.27 -16.21 14.98
N TYR A 316 -16.67 -15.32 15.80
CA TYR A 316 -15.36 -15.58 16.43
C TYR A 316 -15.33 -16.89 17.21
N VAL A 317 -16.33 -17.10 18.08
CA VAL A 317 -16.43 -18.33 18.88
C VAL A 317 -16.55 -19.57 17.97
N LYS A 318 -17.35 -19.48 16.90
CA LYS A 318 -17.52 -20.56 15.94
C LYS A 318 -16.22 -20.86 15.19
N ILE A 319 -15.55 -19.86 14.64
CA ILE A 319 -14.27 -20.00 13.90
C ILE A 319 -13.21 -20.67 14.79
N ARG A 320 -13.09 -20.27 16.05
CA ARG A 320 -12.14 -20.87 17.00
C ARG A 320 -12.44 -22.35 17.25
N LYS A 321 -13.71 -22.71 17.44
CA LYS A 321 -14.14 -24.11 17.57
C LYS A 321 -13.92 -24.91 16.30
N MET A 322 -14.13 -24.32 15.12
CA MET A 322 -13.79 -24.95 13.84
C MET A 322 -12.29 -25.27 13.79
N ALA A 323 -11.42 -24.34 14.20
CA ALA A 323 -9.98 -24.60 14.27
C ALA A 323 -9.63 -25.73 15.27
N GLU A 324 -10.31 -25.81 16.42
CA GLU A 324 -10.15 -26.93 17.37
C GLU A 324 -10.61 -28.28 16.80
N VAL A 325 -11.63 -28.31 15.94
CA VAL A 325 -12.02 -29.53 15.20
C VAL A 325 -10.86 -30.01 14.36
N ARG A 326 -10.18 -29.11 13.63
CA ARG A 326 -9.02 -29.47 12.82
C ARG A 326 -7.81 -29.86 13.65
N ASP A 327 -7.56 -29.22 14.80
CA ASP A 327 -6.50 -29.67 15.71
C ASP A 327 -6.70 -31.15 16.09
N ARG A 328 -7.92 -31.53 16.52
CA ARG A 328 -8.25 -32.93 16.85
C ARG A 328 -8.12 -33.86 15.64
N TYR A 329 -8.53 -33.41 14.47
CA TYR A 329 -8.42 -34.17 13.23
C TYR A 329 -6.95 -34.47 12.89
N ILE A 330 -6.07 -33.47 12.98
CA ILE A 330 -4.61 -33.58 12.79
C ILE A 330 -4.01 -34.55 13.80
N TRP A 331 -4.36 -34.44 15.08
CA TRP A 331 -3.86 -35.36 16.13
C TRP A 331 -4.28 -36.80 15.87
N ASN A 332 -5.53 -37.02 15.49
CA ASN A 332 -6.02 -38.36 15.18
C ASN A 332 -5.33 -38.94 13.95
N LEU A 333 -5.12 -38.14 12.90
CA LEU A 333 -4.36 -38.56 11.71
C LEU A 333 -2.96 -39.03 12.07
N VAL A 334 -2.18 -38.22 12.79
CA VAL A 334 -0.79 -38.54 13.10
C VAL A 334 -0.65 -39.69 14.12
N GLN A 335 -1.68 -39.92 14.93
CA GLN A 335 -1.78 -41.06 15.85
C GLN A 335 -2.37 -42.32 15.19
N ASN A 336 -2.63 -42.30 13.87
CA ASN A 336 -3.28 -43.39 13.13
C ASN A 336 -4.65 -43.82 13.69
N LYS A 337 -5.40 -42.87 14.27
CA LYS A 337 -6.78 -43.08 14.70
C LYS A 337 -7.74 -42.88 13.52
N PRO A 338 -8.92 -43.54 13.52
CA PRO A 338 -9.94 -43.30 12.50
C PRO A 338 -10.39 -41.83 12.51
N VAL A 339 -10.52 -41.25 11.31
CA VAL A 339 -11.04 -39.89 11.10
C VAL A 339 -12.10 -39.91 9.99
N PRO A 340 -13.09 -38.99 10.02
CA PRO A 340 -14.02 -38.81 8.89
C PRO A 340 -13.28 -38.37 7.62
N GLU A 341 -13.99 -38.32 6.49
CA GLU A 341 -13.42 -37.83 5.21
C GLU A 341 -13.02 -36.35 5.30
N GLN A 342 -13.85 -35.54 5.95
CA GLN A 342 -13.65 -34.12 6.18
C GLN A 342 -13.90 -33.77 7.66
N PRO A 343 -13.29 -32.70 8.19
CA PRO A 343 -13.64 -32.16 9.50
C PRO A 343 -15.14 -31.84 9.64
N ASP A 344 -15.75 -32.17 10.78
CA ASP A 344 -17.18 -31.92 11.06
C ASP A 344 -17.39 -30.67 11.91
N ASP A 345 -17.97 -29.62 11.29
CA ASP A 345 -18.24 -28.34 11.93
C ASP A 345 -19.65 -28.20 12.51
N SER A 346 -20.50 -29.23 12.41
CA SER A 346 -21.89 -29.17 12.89
C SER A 346 -21.99 -28.85 14.39
N GLY A 347 -20.99 -29.25 15.19
CA GLY A 347 -20.91 -28.98 16.63
C GLY A 347 -20.25 -27.65 17.03
N THR A 348 -19.91 -26.77 16.09
CA THR A 348 -19.14 -25.54 16.38
C THR A 348 -20.00 -24.35 16.81
N GLY A 349 -21.33 -24.52 16.83
CA GLY A 349 -22.31 -23.54 17.30
C GLY A 349 -23.10 -22.88 16.18
N ASP A 350 -24.26 -22.33 16.58
CA ASP A 350 -25.21 -21.70 15.66
C ASP A 350 -24.95 -20.21 15.50
N LEU A 351 -25.16 -19.72 14.28
CA LEU A 351 -25.16 -18.29 13.95
C LEU A 351 -26.59 -17.78 13.82
N ILE A 352 -26.81 -16.52 14.14
CA ILE A 352 -28.11 -15.87 14.03
C ILE A 352 -28.27 -15.17 12.68
N VAL A 353 -29.52 -15.04 12.22
CA VAL A 353 -29.87 -14.15 11.11
C VAL A 353 -30.44 -12.87 11.71
N PRO A 354 -29.76 -11.71 11.55
CA PRO A 354 -30.27 -10.45 12.08
C PRO A 354 -31.54 -10.01 11.33
N ALA A 355 -32.38 -9.23 12.00
CA ALA A 355 -33.52 -8.60 11.35
C ALA A 355 -33.07 -7.66 10.23
N THR A 356 -33.76 -7.72 9.08
CA THR A 356 -33.48 -6.83 7.95
C THR A 356 -33.92 -5.40 8.26
N ARG A 357 -33.22 -4.42 7.68
CA ARG A 357 -33.62 -3.01 7.68
C ARG A 357 -34.27 -2.55 6.38
N PHE A 358 -34.41 -3.45 5.41
CA PHE A 358 -35.11 -3.14 4.17
C PHE A 358 -36.58 -2.76 4.46
N GLY A 359 -37.08 -1.71 3.81
CA GLY A 359 -38.38 -1.09 4.04
C GLY A 359 -38.36 0.08 5.03
N GLU A 360 -37.27 0.28 5.77
CA GLU A 360 -37.11 1.37 6.74
C GLU A 360 -35.85 2.23 6.44
N PRO A 361 -35.73 2.82 5.23
CA PRO A 361 -34.52 3.52 4.84
C PRO A 361 -34.26 4.76 5.70
N ARG A 362 -33.01 4.90 6.16
CA ARG A 362 -32.50 6.21 6.63
C ARG A 362 -32.44 7.24 5.49
N GLN A 363 -32.33 6.80 4.24
CA GLN A 363 -32.21 7.63 3.04
C GLN A 363 -33.12 7.08 1.92
N LYS A 364 -34.24 7.75 1.63
CA LYS A 364 -35.23 7.26 0.64
C LYS A 364 -34.67 7.09 -0.79
N TYR A 365 -33.59 7.79 -1.15
CA TYR A 365 -33.01 7.70 -2.49
C TYR A 365 -32.18 6.42 -2.71
N SER A 366 -31.68 5.77 -1.65
CA SER A 366 -30.74 4.65 -1.79
C SER A 366 -31.40 3.28 -1.93
N GLU A 367 -32.71 3.19 -1.69
CA GLU A 367 -33.43 1.93 -1.56
C GLU A 367 -34.61 1.85 -2.54
N ALA A 368 -34.82 0.67 -3.11
CA ALA A 368 -35.98 0.37 -3.93
C ALA A 368 -37.23 0.20 -3.05
N ASP A 369 -38.40 0.51 -3.60
CA ASP A 369 -39.67 0.36 -2.85
C ASP A 369 -40.07 -1.12 -2.66
N SER A 370 -39.47 -2.04 -3.42
CA SER A 370 -39.68 -3.49 -3.32
C SER A 370 -38.44 -4.26 -3.76
N LEU A 371 -38.27 -5.49 -3.27
CA LEU A 371 -37.21 -6.43 -3.69
C LEU A 371 -37.52 -7.12 -5.02
N ARG A 372 -37.92 -6.35 -6.03
CA ARG A 372 -38.24 -6.85 -7.36
C ARG A 372 -37.10 -6.53 -8.33
N TYR A 373 -36.48 -7.59 -8.85
CA TYR A 373 -35.46 -7.49 -9.87
C TYR A 373 -36.09 -7.66 -11.25
N LEU A 374 -35.84 -6.71 -12.15
CA LEU A 374 -36.28 -6.80 -13.54
C LEU A 374 -35.49 -7.88 -14.29
N THR A 375 -36.08 -8.53 -15.30
CA THR A 375 -35.31 -9.33 -16.27
C THR A 375 -34.45 -8.41 -17.16
N PRO A 376 -33.43 -8.92 -17.87
CA PRO A 376 -32.65 -8.10 -18.80
C PRO A 376 -33.51 -7.31 -19.80
N ASP A 377 -34.48 -7.97 -20.45
CA ASP A 377 -35.41 -7.31 -21.38
C ASP A 377 -36.29 -6.24 -20.73
N GLN A 378 -36.69 -6.46 -19.47
CA GLN A 378 -37.47 -5.48 -18.72
C GLN A 378 -36.61 -4.27 -18.34
N LEU A 379 -35.36 -4.50 -17.94
CA LEU A 379 -34.42 -3.43 -17.61
C LEU A 379 -34.18 -2.53 -18.82
N VAL A 380 -33.90 -3.11 -19.99
CA VAL A 380 -33.71 -2.36 -21.25
C VAL A 380 -34.89 -1.43 -21.51
N LYS A 381 -36.13 -1.89 -21.32
CA LYS A 381 -37.35 -1.08 -21.50
C LYS A 381 -37.51 0.06 -20.50
N THR A 382 -36.89 -0.05 -19.33
CA THR A 382 -36.91 0.99 -18.27
C THR A 382 -35.71 1.93 -18.32
N THR A 383 -34.85 1.76 -19.31
CA THR A 383 -33.60 2.51 -19.46
C THR A 383 -33.67 3.42 -20.67
N THR A 384 -33.21 4.66 -20.52
CA THR A 384 -33.10 5.65 -21.59
C THR A 384 -31.65 5.81 -22.03
N VAL A 385 -31.44 5.93 -23.34
CA VAL A 385 -30.16 6.21 -23.99
C VAL A 385 -30.34 7.34 -25.04
N PRO A 386 -29.26 8.01 -25.48
CA PRO A 386 -29.36 9.03 -26.52
C PRO A 386 -29.94 8.48 -27.84
N PRO A 387 -30.54 9.33 -28.70
CA PRO A 387 -31.05 8.90 -30.00
C PRO A 387 -30.01 8.13 -30.82
N GLY A 388 -30.45 7.06 -31.47
CA GLY A 388 -29.60 6.18 -32.29
C GLY A 388 -28.80 5.14 -31.49
N PHE A 389 -28.72 5.24 -30.15
CA PHE A 389 -28.12 4.19 -29.32
C PHE A 389 -29.14 3.12 -28.91
N ALA A 390 -28.64 1.92 -28.60
CA ALA A 390 -29.41 0.82 -28.02
C ALA A 390 -28.58 0.02 -27.01
N ILE A 391 -29.26 -0.55 -26.00
CA ILE A 391 -28.64 -1.50 -25.06
C ILE A 391 -29.04 -2.91 -25.47
N GLU A 392 -28.06 -3.78 -25.58
CA GLU A 392 -28.23 -5.19 -25.91
C GLU A 392 -27.77 -6.07 -24.74
N PRO A 393 -28.62 -6.95 -24.20
CA PRO A 393 -28.20 -7.98 -23.24
C PRO A 393 -27.28 -8.99 -23.90
N PHE A 394 -26.15 -9.30 -23.25
CA PHE A 394 -25.18 -10.28 -23.75
C PHE A 394 -25.19 -11.59 -22.95
N ALA A 395 -25.16 -11.50 -21.62
CA ALA A 395 -25.13 -12.65 -20.72
C ALA A 395 -25.85 -12.31 -19.40
N ASP A 396 -26.48 -13.30 -18.76
CA ASP A 396 -27.12 -13.11 -17.46
C ASP A 396 -27.15 -14.40 -16.61
N GLU A 397 -27.39 -14.21 -15.32
CA GLU A 397 -27.36 -15.24 -14.30
C GLU A 397 -28.32 -16.42 -14.56
N THR A 398 -29.38 -16.23 -15.34
CA THR A 398 -30.37 -17.28 -15.60
C THR A 398 -29.84 -18.35 -16.55
N LYS A 399 -28.93 -17.96 -17.44
CA LYS A 399 -28.22 -18.87 -18.35
C LYS A 399 -26.89 -19.35 -17.75
N PHE A 400 -26.18 -18.47 -17.05
CA PHE A 400 -24.87 -18.74 -16.48
C PHE A 400 -24.84 -18.41 -14.99
N PRO A 401 -25.17 -19.36 -14.10
CA PRO A 401 -25.15 -19.15 -12.64
C PRO A 401 -23.78 -18.71 -12.09
N GLU A 402 -22.70 -18.98 -12.82
CA GLU A 402 -21.34 -18.55 -12.49
C GLU A 402 -21.16 -17.02 -12.59
N LEU A 403 -21.98 -16.34 -13.40
CA LEU A 403 -22.00 -14.89 -13.58
C LEU A 403 -22.80 -14.23 -12.45
N ALA A 404 -22.29 -14.29 -11.22
CA ALA A 404 -22.88 -13.65 -10.05
C ALA A 404 -22.00 -12.50 -9.56
N LYS A 405 -22.60 -11.33 -9.36
CA LYS A 405 -21.92 -10.13 -8.85
C LYS A 405 -20.69 -9.71 -9.68
N PRO A 406 -20.88 -9.37 -10.97
CA PRO A 406 -19.79 -8.88 -11.80
C PRO A 406 -19.27 -7.53 -11.27
N VAL A 407 -17.97 -7.42 -11.05
CA VAL A 407 -17.33 -6.21 -10.50
C VAL A 407 -16.33 -5.55 -11.45
N GLN A 408 -15.64 -6.35 -12.27
CA GLN A 408 -14.68 -5.87 -13.26
C GLN A 408 -14.74 -6.73 -14.53
N LEU A 409 -14.57 -6.10 -15.69
CA LEU A 409 -14.58 -6.70 -17.02
C LEU A 409 -13.24 -6.46 -17.71
N ASN A 410 -12.82 -7.37 -18.58
CA ASN A 410 -11.69 -7.14 -19.47
C ASN A 410 -11.74 -8.07 -20.69
N PHE A 411 -10.92 -7.81 -21.71
CA PHE A 411 -10.83 -8.66 -22.89
C PHE A 411 -9.44 -9.25 -23.03
N ASP A 412 -9.36 -10.55 -23.28
CA ASP A 412 -8.09 -11.21 -23.57
C ASP A 412 -7.61 -10.95 -25.00
N ASN A 413 -6.44 -11.51 -25.33
CA ASN A 413 -5.80 -11.31 -26.64
C ASN A 413 -6.51 -12.06 -27.79
N LYS A 414 -7.47 -12.95 -27.48
CA LYS A 414 -8.39 -13.59 -28.43
C LYS A 414 -9.67 -12.77 -28.63
N GLY A 415 -9.88 -11.71 -27.85
CA GLY A 415 -11.07 -10.86 -27.89
C GLY A 415 -12.24 -11.40 -27.07
N ARG A 416 -12.01 -12.38 -26.19
CA ARG A 416 -13.06 -12.97 -25.32
C ARG A 416 -13.28 -12.10 -24.10
N LEU A 417 -14.51 -12.04 -23.60
CA LEU A 417 -14.85 -11.26 -22.41
C LEU A 417 -14.52 -12.06 -21.15
N TRP A 418 -13.79 -11.45 -20.23
CA TRP A 418 -13.49 -11.97 -18.90
C TRP A 418 -14.18 -11.13 -17.84
N VAL A 419 -14.69 -11.78 -16.80
CA VAL A 419 -15.46 -11.13 -15.74
C VAL A 419 -15.05 -11.65 -14.36
N ALA A 420 -14.75 -10.73 -13.45
CA ALA A 420 -14.59 -11.06 -12.03
C ALA A 420 -15.96 -11.08 -11.34
N CYS A 421 -16.29 -12.22 -10.71
CA CYS A 421 -17.57 -12.51 -10.08
C CYS A 421 -17.38 -12.69 -8.56
N MET A 422 -18.18 -12.01 -7.74
CA MET A 422 -18.04 -11.95 -6.27
C MET A 422 -19.29 -12.44 -5.49
N PRO A 423 -19.78 -13.69 -5.68
CA PRO A 423 -20.94 -14.20 -4.94
C PRO A 423 -20.76 -14.17 -3.42
N THR A 424 -19.54 -14.27 -2.88
CA THR A 424 -19.25 -14.25 -1.44
C THR A 424 -19.40 -12.86 -0.81
N TYR A 425 -19.51 -11.80 -1.62
CA TYR A 425 -19.61 -10.44 -1.13
C TYR A 425 -20.81 -10.23 -0.18
N PRO A 426 -20.66 -9.50 0.94
CA PRO A 426 -19.47 -8.75 1.34
C PRO A 426 -18.44 -9.56 2.15
N GLN A 427 -18.75 -10.79 2.57
CA GLN A 427 -17.87 -11.59 3.42
C GLN A 427 -18.36 -13.05 3.56
N TRP A 428 -17.42 -14.00 3.60
CA TRP A 428 -17.69 -15.40 3.97
C TRP A 428 -18.36 -15.53 5.33
N LYS A 429 -19.27 -16.50 5.48
CA LYS A 429 -19.97 -16.81 6.73
C LYS A 429 -19.44 -18.13 7.33
N PRO A 430 -19.02 -18.15 8.61
CA PRO A 430 -18.46 -19.36 9.21
C PRO A 430 -19.42 -20.56 9.23
N GLY A 431 -18.95 -21.67 8.68
CA GLY A 431 -19.71 -22.92 8.50
C GLY A 431 -20.31 -23.11 7.11
N ASP A 432 -20.31 -22.06 6.27
CA ASP A 432 -20.59 -22.20 4.84
C ASP A 432 -19.33 -22.75 4.14
N GLY A 433 -19.49 -23.25 2.90
CA GLY A 433 -18.36 -23.64 2.06
C GLY A 433 -17.33 -22.49 1.91
N LYS A 434 -16.08 -22.83 1.62
CA LYS A 434 -15.05 -21.81 1.34
C LYS A 434 -15.51 -20.88 0.20
N PRO A 435 -15.07 -19.61 0.18
CA PRO A 435 -15.36 -18.68 -0.90
C PRO A 435 -15.16 -19.33 -2.27
N ASN A 436 -16.11 -19.09 -3.16
CA ASN A 436 -16.08 -19.59 -4.53
C ASN A 436 -16.15 -18.44 -5.55
N ASP A 437 -15.58 -17.29 -5.20
CA ASP A 437 -15.50 -16.17 -6.13
C ASP A 437 -14.55 -16.54 -7.27
N LYS A 438 -14.78 -15.96 -8.45
CA LYS A 438 -14.25 -16.55 -9.68
C LYS A 438 -13.98 -15.56 -10.80
N LEU A 439 -13.08 -15.96 -11.69
CA LEU A 439 -12.94 -15.40 -13.03
C LEU A 439 -13.65 -16.30 -14.03
N VAL A 440 -14.52 -15.72 -14.84
CA VAL A 440 -15.23 -16.43 -15.93
C VAL A 440 -14.89 -15.84 -17.30
N ILE A 441 -14.95 -16.67 -18.32
CA ILE A 441 -14.75 -16.32 -19.73
C ILE A 441 -16.08 -16.53 -20.46
N LEU A 442 -16.58 -15.49 -21.10
CA LEU A 442 -17.83 -15.48 -21.87
C LEU A 442 -17.53 -15.37 -23.37
N GLU A 443 -18.17 -16.22 -24.16
CA GLU A 443 -17.98 -16.28 -25.62
C GLU A 443 -19.34 -16.36 -26.34
N ASP A 444 -19.41 -15.67 -27.48
CA ASP A 444 -20.45 -15.77 -28.49
C ASP A 444 -19.85 -16.53 -29.69
N THR A 445 -20.08 -17.85 -29.72
CA THR A 445 -19.45 -18.76 -30.68
C THR A 445 -20.26 -18.89 -31.97
N ASP A 446 -21.57 -18.60 -31.93
CA ASP A 446 -22.46 -18.59 -33.10
C ASP A 446 -22.65 -17.20 -33.73
N LYS A 447 -22.15 -16.14 -33.08
CA LYS A 447 -22.14 -14.74 -33.51
C LYS A 447 -23.55 -14.12 -33.56
N ASP A 448 -24.46 -14.57 -32.72
CA ASP A 448 -25.82 -14.01 -32.62
C ASP A 448 -25.90 -12.73 -31.77
N GLY A 449 -24.78 -12.33 -31.15
CA GLY A 449 -24.69 -11.18 -30.26
C GLY A 449 -24.91 -11.50 -28.78
N LYS A 450 -25.01 -12.77 -28.40
CA LYS A 450 -25.20 -13.23 -27.02
C LYS A 450 -24.17 -14.30 -26.67
N ALA A 451 -23.80 -14.37 -25.39
CA ALA A 451 -22.96 -15.45 -24.93
C ALA A 451 -23.70 -16.78 -24.99
N ASP A 452 -23.09 -17.80 -25.60
CA ASP A 452 -23.52 -19.19 -25.54
C ASP A 452 -22.65 -20.06 -24.64
N THR A 453 -21.46 -19.56 -24.28
CA THR A 453 -20.47 -20.27 -23.48
C THR A 453 -20.03 -19.43 -22.29
N CYS A 454 -19.93 -20.08 -21.12
CA CYS A 454 -19.32 -19.54 -19.90
C CYS A 454 -18.34 -20.57 -19.34
N LYS A 455 -17.05 -20.24 -19.29
CA LYS A 455 -16.01 -21.09 -18.72
C LYS A 455 -15.51 -20.49 -17.41
N VAL A 456 -15.30 -21.32 -16.40
CA VAL A 456 -14.66 -20.91 -15.14
C VAL A 456 -13.15 -21.11 -15.28
N PHE A 457 -12.40 -20.01 -15.25
CA PHE A 457 -10.94 -20.05 -15.31
C PHE A 457 -10.32 -20.41 -13.94
N TYR A 458 -10.86 -19.83 -12.87
CA TYR A 458 -10.44 -20.09 -11.49
C TYR A 458 -11.55 -19.67 -10.52
N ASP A 459 -11.86 -20.50 -9.50
CA ASP A 459 -13.02 -20.34 -8.60
C ASP A 459 -12.70 -20.44 -7.10
N LYS A 460 -11.43 -20.27 -6.73
CA LYS A 460 -10.98 -20.33 -5.33
C LYS A 460 -10.68 -18.94 -4.77
N LEU A 461 -11.22 -17.88 -5.38
CA LEU A 461 -10.93 -16.50 -4.99
C LEU A 461 -11.83 -16.05 -3.83
N GLN A 462 -11.37 -15.02 -3.14
CA GLN A 462 -12.09 -14.31 -2.10
C GLN A 462 -12.13 -12.80 -2.41
N CYS A 463 -13.30 -12.33 -2.82
CA CYS A 463 -13.60 -10.94 -3.15
C CYS A 463 -12.63 -10.31 -4.17
N PRO A 464 -12.55 -10.84 -5.42
CA PRO A 464 -11.69 -10.30 -6.48
C PRO A 464 -12.18 -8.95 -7.02
N THR A 465 -11.69 -7.87 -6.44
CA THR A 465 -12.02 -6.47 -6.78
C THR A 465 -11.20 -5.89 -7.95
N GLY A 466 -10.28 -6.68 -8.52
CA GLY A 466 -9.32 -6.23 -9.53
C GLY A 466 -8.61 -7.39 -10.24
N PHE A 467 -8.53 -7.38 -11.59
CA PHE A 467 -7.69 -8.28 -12.38
C PHE A 467 -7.17 -7.66 -13.69
N GLU A 468 -6.02 -8.13 -14.15
CA GLU A 468 -5.40 -7.74 -15.43
C GLU A 468 -4.51 -8.85 -16.01
N PHE A 469 -4.31 -8.87 -17.33
CA PHE A 469 -3.48 -9.89 -17.99
C PHE A 469 -1.99 -9.56 -17.92
N TRP A 470 -1.17 -10.57 -17.62
CA TRP A 470 0.29 -10.44 -17.54
C TRP A 470 1.02 -11.77 -17.73
N ASN A 471 2.09 -11.75 -18.52
CA ASN A 471 3.02 -12.85 -18.79
C ASN A 471 2.33 -14.17 -19.20
N GLY A 472 1.29 -14.07 -20.03
CA GLY A 472 0.48 -15.22 -20.47
C GLY A 472 -0.47 -15.79 -19.40
N GLY A 473 -0.65 -15.09 -18.29
CA GLY A 473 -1.61 -15.40 -17.24
C GLY A 473 -2.42 -14.17 -16.81
N VAL A 474 -2.97 -14.21 -15.61
CA VAL A 474 -3.83 -13.18 -15.02
C VAL A 474 -3.33 -12.81 -13.63
N LEU A 475 -3.09 -11.52 -13.40
CA LEU A 475 -2.95 -10.94 -12.08
C LEU A 475 -4.34 -10.69 -11.52
N VAL A 476 -4.62 -11.15 -10.29
CA VAL A 476 -5.93 -10.95 -9.64
C VAL A 476 -5.77 -10.76 -8.14
N VAL A 477 -6.53 -9.83 -7.57
CA VAL A 477 -6.62 -9.70 -6.11
C VAL A 477 -7.49 -10.83 -5.53
N ASP A 478 -6.96 -11.51 -4.52
CA ASP A 478 -7.60 -12.53 -3.71
C ASP A 478 -7.42 -12.12 -2.26
N GLN A 479 -8.28 -11.25 -1.72
CA GLN A 479 -7.98 -10.51 -0.49
C GLN A 479 -7.55 -11.45 0.65
N PRO A 480 -6.33 -11.27 1.21
CA PRO A 480 -5.45 -10.09 1.17
C PRO A 480 -4.25 -10.14 0.19
N ARG A 481 -4.34 -10.95 -0.87
CA ARG A 481 -3.24 -11.34 -1.74
C ARG A 481 -3.41 -10.81 -3.15
N LEU A 482 -2.29 -10.71 -3.86
CA LEU A 482 -2.24 -10.63 -5.31
C LEU A 482 -1.72 -11.97 -5.83
N LEU A 483 -2.50 -12.62 -6.68
CA LEU A 483 -2.14 -13.89 -7.33
C LEU A 483 -1.75 -13.64 -8.79
N TRP A 484 -0.87 -14.49 -9.31
CA TRP A 484 -0.72 -14.71 -10.74
C TRP A 484 -1.19 -16.13 -11.08
N LEU A 485 -2.16 -16.21 -11.98
CA LEU A 485 -2.83 -17.44 -12.38
C LEU A 485 -2.52 -17.71 -13.85
N LYS A 486 -2.12 -18.93 -14.19
CA LYS A 486 -1.76 -19.27 -15.56
C LYS A 486 -2.30 -20.63 -15.98
N ASP A 487 -2.86 -20.64 -17.19
CA ASP A 487 -3.16 -21.83 -17.98
C ASP A 487 -1.88 -22.25 -18.71
N THR A 488 -1.48 -23.50 -18.52
CA THR A 488 -0.25 -24.07 -19.08
C THR A 488 -0.49 -25.11 -20.17
N ASP A 489 -1.73 -25.59 -20.34
CA ASP A 489 -2.08 -26.63 -21.31
C ASP A 489 -3.12 -26.20 -22.37
N GLY A 490 -3.73 -25.02 -22.20
CA GLY A 490 -4.67 -24.40 -23.13
C GLY A 490 -6.13 -24.79 -22.92
N ASP A 491 -6.50 -25.39 -21.78
CA ASP A 491 -7.87 -25.79 -21.46
C ASP A 491 -8.76 -24.65 -20.91
N ASP A 492 -8.23 -23.42 -20.85
CA ASP A 492 -8.85 -22.23 -20.25
C ASP A 492 -9.07 -22.37 -18.72
N LYS A 493 -8.18 -23.06 -17.99
CA LYS A 493 -8.13 -23.07 -16.52
C LYS A 493 -6.73 -22.79 -16.00
N ALA A 494 -6.67 -22.22 -14.79
CA ALA A 494 -5.37 -22.01 -14.15
C ALA A 494 -4.78 -23.31 -13.60
N ASP A 495 -3.66 -23.75 -14.17
CA ASP A 495 -2.83 -24.86 -13.68
C ASP A 495 -1.81 -24.39 -12.64
N GLU A 496 -1.29 -23.18 -12.85
CA GLU A 496 -0.26 -22.57 -12.02
C GLU A 496 -0.85 -21.40 -11.22
N VAL A 497 -0.60 -21.42 -9.91
CA VAL A 497 -1.06 -20.39 -8.97
C VAL A 497 0.13 -19.89 -8.17
N VAL A 498 0.52 -18.63 -8.43
CA VAL A 498 1.64 -17.98 -7.73
C VAL A 498 1.11 -16.88 -6.83
N HIS A 499 1.39 -17.00 -5.53
CA HIS A 499 1.09 -15.97 -4.53
C HIS A 499 2.19 -14.90 -4.54
N LEU A 500 2.02 -13.87 -5.37
CA LEU A 500 3.05 -12.85 -5.63
C LEU A 500 3.34 -11.96 -4.43
N VAL A 501 2.31 -11.31 -3.90
CA VAL A 501 2.40 -10.37 -2.78
C VAL A 501 1.20 -10.55 -1.87
N ASP A 502 1.45 -10.69 -0.58
CA ASP A 502 0.44 -10.65 0.47
C ASP A 502 0.60 -9.32 1.24
N GLY A 503 -0.46 -8.87 1.90
CA GLY A 503 -0.40 -7.70 2.78
C GLY A 503 -1.45 -6.64 2.49
N TRP A 504 -2.25 -6.83 1.43
CA TRP A 504 -3.32 -5.92 1.08
C TRP A 504 -4.37 -5.87 2.19
N ALA A 505 -4.93 -4.69 2.40
CA ALA A 505 -5.87 -4.42 3.47
C ALA A 505 -7.14 -5.28 3.36
N THR A 506 -7.60 -5.74 4.52
CA THR A 506 -8.85 -6.50 4.69
C THR A 506 -9.87 -5.72 5.52
N ASP A 507 -9.55 -4.47 5.86
CA ASP A 507 -10.31 -3.59 6.71
C ASP A 507 -11.74 -3.35 6.18
N ASP A 508 -11.87 -3.15 4.87
CA ASP A 508 -13.15 -2.93 4.22
C ASP A 508 -13.08 -3.43 2.76
N THR A 509 -13.90 -4.44 2.46
CA THR A 509 -13.90 -5.18 1.18
C THR A 509 -14.24 -4.34 -0.04
N HIS A 510 -14.82 -3.15 0.14
CA HIS A 510 -15.08 -2.22 -0.96
C HIS A 510 -14.18 -0.98 -0.95
N HIS A 511 -13.24 -0.88 0.00
CA HIS A 511 -12.14 0.11 -0.03
C HIS A 511 -10.77 -0.53 -0.25
N THR A 512 -10.69 -1.85 -0.31
CA THR A 512 -9.45 -2.60 -0.57
C THR A 512 -8.90 -2.34 -1.98
N CYS A 513 -7.69 -2.85 -2.22
CA CYS A 513 -7.01 -2.80 -3.51
C CYS A 513 -7.88 -3.38 -4.64
N GLY A 514 -8.12 -2.62 -5.72
CA GLY A 514 -8.95 -3.04 -6.85
C GLY A 514 -8.86 -2.09 -8.06
N ALA A 515 -9.80 -2.21 -9.00
CA ALA A 515 -9.91 -1.36 -10.20
C ALA A 515 -8.58 -1.24 -10.98
N PHE A 516 -8.11 -2.38 -11.47
CA PHE A 516 -6.80 -2.50 -12.11
C PHE A 516 -6.79 -1.86 -13.50
N GLU A 517 -5.74 -1.10 -13.81
CA GLU A 517 -5.55 -0.47 -15.12
C GLU A 517 -4.05 -0.35 -15.42
N TRP A 518 -3.61 -0.78 -16.62
CA TRP A 518 -2.24 -0.56 -17.06
C TRP A 518 -2.04 0.88 -17.51
N ASN A 519 -0.95 1.51 -17.05
CA ASN A 519 -0.45 2.69 -17.74
C ASN A 519 0.15 2.29 -19.10
N HIS A 520 0.44 3.28 -19.94
CA HIS A 520 0.96 3.00 -21.29
C HIS A 520 2.36 2.34 -21.25
N GLY A 521 3.18 2.68 -20.25
CA GLY A 521 4.50 2.14 -19.99
C GLY A 521 4.57 0.75 -19.35
N GLY A 522 3.43 0.11 -19.10
CA GLY A 522 3.37 -1.26 -18.56
C GLY A 522 3.44 -1.41 -17.04
N SER A 523 3.26 -0.33 -16.26
CA SER A 523 3.03 -0.42 -14.81
C SER A 523 1.55 -0.58 -14.48
N LEU A 524 1.23 -1.42 -13.49
CA LEU A 524 -0.13 -1.69 -13.04
C LEU A 524 -0.55 -0.65 -11.99
N HIS A 525 -1.66 0.04 -12.24
CA HIS A 525 -2.29 0.92 -11.27
C HIS A 525 -3.40 0.17 -10.54
N MET A 526 -3.41 0.26 -9.22
CA MET A 526 -4.40 -0.38 -8.34
C MET A 526 -4.87 0.62 -7.29
N LEU A 527 -6.17 0.69 -7.05
CA LEU A 527 -6.79 1.73 -6.22
C LEU A 527 -7.16 1.20 -4.84
N GLU A 528 -6.90 1.99 -3.80
CA GLU A 528 -7.26 1.64 -2.41
C GLU A 528 -7.78 2.88 -1.66
N GLY A 529 -8.89 2.75 -0.94
CA GLY A 529 -9.52 3.81 -0.18
C GLY A 529 -8.80 4.17 1.13
N ILE A 530 -9.23 5.26 1.78
CA ILE A 530 -8.62 5.79 3.01
C ILE A 530 -8.85 4.93 4.26
N ALA A 531 -9.61 3.85 4.13
CA ALA A 531 -10.16 3.03 5.20
C ALA A 531 -9.24 1.88 5.65
N THR A 532 -8.01 1.84 5.14
CA THR A 532 -7.24 0.62 5.00
C THR A 532 -5.94 0.65 5.79
N SER A 533 -5.44 -0.55 6.09
CA SER A 533 -4.14 -0.77 6.71
C SER A 533 -3.36 -1.83 5.93
N THR A 534 -2.67 -1.39 4.88
CA THR A 534 -1.88 -2.23 3.98
C THR A 534 -0.43 -2.36 4.48
N THR A 535 0.07 -3.59 4.51
CA THR A 535 1.41 -3.95 4.98
C THR A 535 2.01 -4.99 4.02
N LEU A 536 2.69 -4.54 2.96
CA LEU A 536 3.27 -5.39 1.92
C LEU A 536 4.74 -5.65 2.19
N GLU A 537 5.24 -6.81 1.75
CA GLU A 537 6.66 -7.13 1.74
C GLU A 537 7.10 -7.46 0.32
N THR A 538 8.20 -6.87 -0.12
CA THR A 538 8.75 -7.05 -1.47
C THR A 538 10.24 -7.37 -1.37
N PRO A 539 10.90 -7.78 -2.46
CA PRO A 539 12.36 -7.86 -2.51
C PRO A 539 13.06 -6.54 -2.14
N TRP A 540 12.35 -5.41 -2.23
CA TRP A 540 12.85 -4.07 -1.91
C TRP A 540 12.53 -3.62 -0.48
N GLY A 541 11.93 -4.51 0.33
CA GLY A 541 11.63 -4.29 1.74
C GLY A 541 10.15 -4.04 2.03
N PRO A 542 9.84 -3.67 3.28
CA PRO A 542 8.47 -3.47 3.72
C PRO A 542 7.88 -2.16 3.16
N HIS A 543 6.64 -2.24 2.69
CA HIS A 543 5.80 -1.10 2.33
C HIS A 543 4.59 -1.04 3.26
N ARG A 544 4.35 0.11 3.90
CA ARG A 544 3.25 0.29 4.86
C ARG A 544 2.44 1.53 4.52
N SER A 545 1.12 1.37 4.51
CA SER A 545 0.18 2.46 4.34
C SER A 545 -0.98 2.28 5.32
N GLN A 546 -1.30 3.32 6.06
CA GLN A 546 -2.42 3.33 6.99
C GLN A 546 -3.21 4.62 6.82
N GLY A 547 -4.52 4.51 6.65
CA GLY A 547 -5.39 5.68 6.58
C GLY A 547 -5.07 6.61 5.41
N THR A 548 -4.39 6.11 4.37
CA THR A 548 -3.91 6.90 3.23
C THR A 548 -4.47 6.30 1.95
N GLY A 549 -5.61 6.83 1.51
CA GLY A 549 -6.20 6.43 0.24
C GLY A 549 -5.35 6.91 -0.93
N GLY A 550 -5.20 6.09 -1.95
CA GLY A 550 -4.44 6.47 -3.13
C GLY A 550 -4.45 5.44 -4.24
N ALA A 551 -3.51 5.62 -5.17
CA ALA A 551 -3.21 4.63 -6.19
C ALA A 551 -1.84 4.02 -5.90
N TYR A 552 -1.80 2.69 -5.86
CA TYR A 552 -0.59 1.91 -5.94
C TYR A 552 -0.18 1.77 -7.40
N VAL A 553 1.11 1.88 -7.67
CA VAL A 553 1.73 1.59 -8.96
C VAL A 553 2.74 0.49 -8.75
N MET A 554 2.52 -0.64 -9.38
CA MET A 554 3.36 -1.81 -9.31
C MET A 554 3.94 -2.11 -10.68
N ASP A 555 5.25 -2.30 -10.74
CA ASP A 555 5.86 -3.00 -11.87
C ASP A 555 6.04 -4.48 -11.48
N PRO A 556 5.32 -5.41 -12.15
CA PRO A 556 5.42 -6.83 -11.82
C PRO A 556 6.77 -7.47 -12.20
N ARG A 557 7.59 -6.84 -13.05
CA ARG A 557 8.93 -7.35 -13.41
C ARG A 557 9.93 -7.11 -12.29
N THR A 558 9.96 -5.89 -11.74
CA THR A 558 10.85 -5.54 -10.62
C THR A 558 10.23 -5.83 -9.25
N LEU A 559 8.90 -5.98 -9.15
CA LEU A 559 8.11 -5.98 -7.91
C LEU A 559 8.27 -4.71 -7.07
N LYS A 560 8.73 -3.60 -7.67
CA LYS A 560 8.70 -2.30 -6.99
C LYS A 560 7.25 -1.81 -6.90
N ILE A 561 6.86 -1.38 -5.71
CA ILE A 561 5.54 -0.81 -5.44
C ILE A 561 5.74 0.62 -4.91
N ARG A 562 5.13 1.58 -5.60
CA ARG A 562 5.00 2.96 -5.13
C ARG A 562 3.53 3.28 -4.88
N GLN A 563 3.25 4.21 -3.97
CA GLN A 563 1.90 4.71 -3.73
C GLN A 563 1.92 6.23 -3.87
N PHE A 564 0.88 6.80 -4.46
CA PHE A 564 0.61 8.23 -4.34
C PHE A 564 -0.75 8.49 -3.71
N ALA A 565 -0.77 9.40 -2.74
CA ALA A 565 -1.98 9.75 -2.01
C ALA A 565 -2.90 10.61 -2.88
N LEU A 566 -4.20 10.51 -2.63
CA LEU A 566 -5.24 11.29 -3.31
C LEU A 566 -6.01 12.15 -2.29
N PRO A 567 -5.44 13.28 -1.83
CA PRO A 567 -6.08 14.12 -0.81
C PRO A 567 -7.46 14.61 -1.27
N GLY A 568 -8.46 14.44 -0.42
CA GLY A 568 -9.86 14.81 -0.73
C GLY A 568 -10.65 13.73 -1.46
N GLN A 569 -10.07 12.55 -1.69
CA GLN A 569 -10.74 11.34 -2.16
C GLN A 569 -10.73 10.27 -1.05
N TYR A 570 -11.65 9.31 -1.10
CA TYR A 570 -11.92 8.42 0.04
C TYR A 570 -11.96 6.93 -0.31
N ASN A 571 -12.41 6.58 -1.52
CA ASN A 571 -12.60 5.22 -1.97
C ASN A 571 -12.51 5.14 -3.50
N MET A 572 -11.31 5.17 -4.08
CA MET A 572 -11.17 5.25 -5.54
C MET A 572 -11.50 3.92 -6.22
N TRP A 573 -12.24 3.99 -7.33
CA TRP A 573 -12.78 2.84 -8.08
C TRP A 573 -12.76 3.03 -9.59
N CYS A 574 -12.18 4.12 -10.07
CA CYS A 574 -12.14 4.47 -11.48
C CYS A 574 -10.72 4.88 -11.84
N TYR A 575 -10.12 4.24 -12.84
CA TYR A 575 -8.86 4.67 -13.42
C TYR A 575 -8.90 4.40 -14.91
N VAL A 576 -8.61 5.41 -15.73
CA VAL A 576 -8.39 5.22 -17.17
C VAL A 576 -7.40 6.25 -17.70
N PHE A 577 -6.64 5.87 -18.72
CA PHE A 577 -5.68 6.75 -19.38
C PHE A 577 -6.22 7.24 -20.73
N ASN A 578 -5.97 8.50 -21.06
CA ASN A 578 -6.21 9.00 -22.41
C ASN A 578 -5.13 8.50 -23.39
N GLY A 579 -5.30 8.81 -24.68
CA GLY A 579 -4.37 8.40 -25.75
C GLY A 579 -2.94 8.93 -25.67
N TRP A 580 -2.63 9.82 -24.72
CA TRP A 580 -1.28 10.36 -24.45
C TRP A 580 -0.72 9.88 -23.10
N GLY A 581 -1.32 8.86 -22.49
CA GLY A 581 -0.86 8.29 -21.22
C GLY A 581 -1.15 9.15 -19.99
N GLN A 582 -2.12 10.06 -20.07
CA GLN A 582 -2.52 10.92 -18.94
C GLN A 582 -3.71 10.29 -18.21
N GLY A 583 -3.55 10.03 -16.91
CA GLY A 583 -4.49 9.24 -16.11
C GLY A 583 -5.57 10.10 -15.46
N ILE A 584 -6.83 9.63 -15.53
CA ILE A 584 -7.95 10.19 -14.79
C ILE A 584 -8.36 9.18 -13.73
N VAL A 585 -8.26 9.56 -12.46
CA VAL A 585 -8.61 8.73 -11.30
C VAL A 585 -9.86 9.25 -10.63
N GLY A 586 -10.85 8.38 -10.40
CA GLY A 586 -12.15 8.71 -9.83
C GLY A 586 -12.38 8.09 -8.45
N ASP A 587 -12.97 8.90 -7.57
CA ASP A 587 -13.40 8.51 -6.23
C ASP A 587 -14.78 7.86 -6.29
N GLY A 588 -14.89 6.60 -5.87
CA GLY A 588 -16.16 5.93 -5.68
C GLY A 588 -17.05 6.66 -4.69
N THR A 589 -16.56 7.25 -3.60
CA THR A 589 -17.47 7.88 -2.62
C THR A 589 -18.15 9.14 -3.13
N THR A 590 -17.39 10.08 -3.70
CA THR A 590 -17.85 11.40 -4.13
C THR A 590 -18.12 11.49 -5.63
N ALA A 591 -17.66 10.52 -6.43
CA ALA A 591 -17.55 10.54 -7.89
C ALA A 591 -16.69 11.69 -8.44
N ASN A 592 -15.83 12.27 -7.61
CA ASN A 592 -14.86 13.27 -8.05
C ASN A 592 -13.76 12.59 -8.87
N HIS A 593 -13.35 13.21 -9.97
CA HIS A 593 -12.27 12.70 -10.81
C HIS A 593 -11.12 13.69 -10.86
N ALA A 594 -9.91 13.22 -10.63
CA ALA A 594 -8.69 14.01 -10.62
C ALA A 594 -7.75 13.56 -11.75
N TRP A 595 -6.95 14.50 -12.24
CA TRP A 595 -5.82 14.17 -13.10
C TRP A 595 -4.64 13.64 -12.25
N ASP A 596 -3.99 12.57 -12.69
CA ASP A 596 -3.00 11.82 -11.91
C ASP A 596 -1.61 12.48 -11.84
N THR A 597 -1.16 13.20 -12.87
CA THR A 597 0.19 13.79 -12.95
C THR A 597 0.55 14.63 -11.73
N PRO A 598 -0.30 15.58 -11.29
CA PRO A 598 0.02 16.43 -10.15
C PRO A 598 0.16 15.67 -8.82
N LEU A 599 -0.43 14.47 -8.76
CA LEU A 599 -0.51 13.62 -7.57
C LEU A 599 0.61 12.59 -7.49
N SER A 600 1.12 12.15 -8.64
CA SER A 600 1.98 10.98 -8.79
C SER A 600 3.49 11.28 -8.76
N GLY A 601 3.90 12.41 -8.17
CA GLY A 601 5.28 12.72 -7.83
C GLY A 601 5.71 12.13 -6.48
N ALA A 602 6.86 12.55 -5.95
CA ALA A 602 7.30 12.19 -4.61
C ALA A 602 6.29 12.63 -3.54
N GLN A 603 6.09 11.76 -2.55
CA GLN A 603 5.09 11.95 -1.49
C GLN A 603 5.72 12.61 -0.27
N TYR A 604 4.96 13.48 0.41
CA TYR A 604 5.35 14.09 1.67
C TYR A 604 4.12 14.38 2.53
N ARG A 605 4.32 14.60 3.83
CA ARG A 605 3.24 14.97 4.76
C ARG A 605 2.82 16.42 4.48
N GLY A 606 1.55 16.65 4.18
CA GLY A 606 1.01 18.00 3.95
C GLY A 606 0.48 18.27 2.55
N ARG A 607 0.49 17.26 1.66
CA ARG A 607 -0.15 17.36 0.34
C ARG A 607 -1.62 17.79 0.47
N THR A 608 -2.03 18.75 -0.35
CA THR A 608 -3.38 19.30 -0.36
C THR A 608 -4.21 18.73 -1.51
N GLY A 609 -5.54 18.80 -1.42
CA GLY A 609 -6.41 18.46 -2.55
C GLY A 609 -6.19 19.39 -3.76
N LEU A 610 -6.68 18.95 -4.92
CA LEU A 610 -6.63 19.68 -6.19
C LEU A 610 -8.04 19.88 -6.78
N ASN A 611 -8.13 20.67 -7.85
CA ASN A 611 -9.34 20.82 -8.63
C ASN A 611 -9.69 19.50 -9.34
N MET A 612 -10.99 19.18 -9.37
CA MET A 612 -11.49 18.01 -10.08
C MET A 612 -11.68 18.34 -11.56
N VAL A 613 -11.48 17.34 -12.42
CA VAL A 613 -11.59 17.46 -13.88
C VAL A 613 -13.04 17.69 -14.30
N PHE A 614 -14.00 17.03 -13.64
CA PHE A 614 -15.42 17.11 -13.94
C PHE A 614 -16.23 17.66 -12.76
N ASP A 615 -17.27 18.45 -13.05
CA ASP A 615 -18.38 18.69 -12.12
C ASP A 615 -19.41 17.57 -12.31
N ASN A 616 -19.54 16.70 -11.31
CA ASN A 616 -20.44 15.56 -11.35
C ASN A 616 -21.87 15.89 -10.90
N GLU A 617 -22.17 17.15 -10.57
CA GLU A 617 -23.51 17.59 -10.18
C GLU A 617 -24.16 16.74 -9.06
N GLY A 618 -23.34 16.18 -8.17
CA GLY A 618 -23.79 15.35 -7.05
C GLY A 618 -24.10 13.88 -7.37
N MET A 619 -23.86 13.41 -8.60
CA MET A 619 -23.94 11.98 -8.97
C MET A 619 -22.91 11.17 -8.18
N ARG A 620 -23.30 10.04 -7.59
CA ARG A 620 -22.42 9.15 -6.81
C ARG A 620 -23.10 7.83 -6.46
N PRO A 621 -22.35 6.78 -6.11
CA PRO A 621 -20.90 6.61 -6.22
C PRO A 621 -20.49 6.25 -7.65
N ALA A 622 -19.20 6.41 -7.99
CA ALA A 622 -18.61 6.03 -9.27
C ALA A 622 -17.95 4.65 -9.21
N LEU A 623 -18.11 3.83 -10.25
CA LEU A 623 -17.53 2.49 -10.38
C LEU A 623 -17.05 2.25 -11.82
N GLY A 624 -15.73 2.23 -12.04
CA GLY A 624 -15.14 2.17 -13.36
C GLY A 624 -15.42 3.41 -14.23
N SER A 625 -14.56 3.63 -15.21
CA SER A 625 -14.62 4.79 -16.11
C SER A 625 -14.01 4.49 -17.47
N GLU A 626 -14.48 5.19 -18.50
CA GLU A 626 -14.00 4.96 -19.87
C GLU A 626 -14.00 6.23 -20.72
N PHE A 627 -13.06 6.29 -21.66
CA PHE A 627 -13.08 7.22 -22.78
C PHE A 627 -13.81 6.60 -23.98
N LEU A 628 -14.75 7.34 -24.54
CA LEU A 628 -15.55 6.91 -25.68
C LEU A 628 -14.78 7.18 -26.98
N VAL A 629 -13.93 6.24 -27.40
CA VAL A 629 -13.16 6.31 -28.65
C VAL A 629 -13.35 5.02 -29.44
N SER A 630 -14.26 5.06 -30.42
CA SER A 630 -14.64 3.91 -31.24
C SER A 630 -15.30 4.36 -32.54
N ARG A 631 -14.85 3.82 -33.67
CA ARG A 631 -15.50 4.08 -34.98
C ARG A 631 -16.97 3.63 -35.03
N HIS A 632 -17.38 2.73 -34.14
CA HIS A 632 -18.79 2.32 -34.03
C HIS A 632 -19.68 3.47 -33.54
N PHE A 633 -19.16 4.38 -32.71
CA PHE A 633 -19.95 5.50 -32.18
C PHE A 633 -19.92 6.72 -33.11
N PRO A 634 -20.92 7.62 -33.02
CA PRO A 634 -20.96 8.88 -33.76
C PRO A 634 -19.73 9.77 -33.55
N ASP A 635 -19.48 10.68 -34.49
CA ASP A 635 -18.28 11.54 -34.48
C ASP A 635 -18.28 12.53 -33.32
N ASP A 636 -19.46 13.01 -32.90
CA ASP A 636 -19.62 13.93 -31.76
C ASP A 636 -19.36 13.27 -30.41
N VAL A 637 -19.34 11.93 -30.35
CA VAL A 637 -19.07 11.14 -29.15
C VAL A 637 -17.57 10.88 -28.93
N GLN A 638 -16.75 11.01 -29.97
CA GLN A 638 -15.34 10.66 -29.90
C GLN A 638 -14.57 11.53 -28.89
N GLY A 639 -13.90 10.88 -27.95
CA GLY A 639 -13.09 11.53 -26.90
C GLY A 639 -13.90 12.01 -25.68
N GLN A 640 -15.21 11.74 -25.63
CA GLN A 640 -16.01 11.96 -24.43
C GLN A 640 -15.62 10.99 -23.30
N PHE A 641 -15.98 11.32 -22.06
CA PHE A 641 -15.70 10.51 -20.87
C PHE A 641 -16.99 10.05 -20.18
N THR A 642 -16.99 8.86 -19.60
CA THR A 642 -18.11 8.30 -18.82
C THR A 642 -17.62 7.53 -17.59
N TYR A 643 -18.50 7.32 -16.61
CA TYR A 643 -18.28 6.41 -15.48
C TYR A 643 -19.60 5.75 -15.05
N ALA A 644 -19.56 4.58 -14.41
CA ALA A 644 -20.79 3.97 -13.91
C ALA A 644 -21.23 4.59 -12.58
N CYS A 645 -22.48 5.04 -12.50
CA CYS A 645 -23.05 5.67 -11.32
C CYS A 645 -24.13 4.77 -10.69
N VAL A 646 -23.84 4.24 -9.50
CA VAL A 646 -24.57 3.07 -8.99
C VAL A 646 -25.65 3.35 -7.96
N ILE A 647 -25.77 4.54 -7.32
CA ILE A 647 -26.81 4.77 -6.28
C ILE A 647 -27.89 5.76 -6.71
N ASN A 648 -27.52 7.00 -7.05
CA ASN A 648 -28.51 8.06 -7.24
C ASN A 648 -28.93 8.27 -8.69
N MET A 649 -28.14 7.76 -9.65
CA MET A 649 -28.46 7.82 -11.08
C MET A 649 -28.87 6.46 -11.66
N ASN A 650 -28.28 5.36 -11.18
CA ASN A 650 -28.45 4.02 -11.77
C ASN A 650 -28.20 4.07 -13.29
N GLY A 651 -27.01 4.51 -13.69
CA GLY A 651 -26.71 4.82 -15.10
C GLY A 651 -25.29 5.32 -15.32
N MET A 652 -25.05 5.93 -16.49
CA MET A 652 -23.76 6.45 -16.94
C MET A 652 -23.91 7.86 -17.53
N PRO A 653 -23.35 8.91 -16.90
CA PRO A 653 -23.29 10.25 -17.47
C PRO A 653 -22.17 10.37 -18.51
N ARG A 654 -22.27 11.34 -19.43
CA ARG A 654 -21.20 11.64 -20.40
C ARG A 654 -20.72 13.08 -20.32
N PHE A 655 -19.41 13.26 -20.52
CA PHE A 655 -18.70 14.52 -20.39
C PHE A 655 -17.87 14.82 -21.63
N SER A 656 -17.82 16.09 -22.03
CA SER A 656 -16.75 16.58 -22.90
C SER A 656 -15.48 16.81 -22.07
N LEU A 657 -14.31 16.61 -22.67
CA LEU A 657 -13.01 16.94 -22.08
C LEU A 657 -12.23 17.87 -23.02
N LYS A 658 -11.57 18.89 -22.46
CA LYS A 658 -10.66 19.77 -23.21
C LYS A 658 -9.45 20.13 -22.37
N ASP A 659 -8.40 20.62 -23.04
CA ASP A 659 -7.22 21.16 -22.39
C ASP A 659 -7.56 22.41 -21.56
N ASP A 660 -6.95 22.49 -20.39
CA ASP A 660 -6.99 23.64 -19.48
C ASP A 660 -5.56 23.95 -19.02
N GLY A 661 -4.82 24.65 -19.89
CA GLY A 661 -3.41 24.93 -19.71
C GLY A 661 -2.59 23.64 -19.57
N GLY A 662 -2.02 23.40 -18.39
CA GLY A 662 -1.27 22.16 -18.12
C GLY A 662 -2.15 20.92 -18.02
N GLY A 663 -3.39 21.07 -17.53
CA GLY A 663 -4.30 19.97 -17.20
C GLY A 663 -5.53 19.94 -18.08
N TYR A 664 -6.68 19.65 -17.47
CA TYR A 664 -7.93 19.36 -18.15
C TYR A 664 -9.14 19.96 -17.45
N HIS A 665 -10.15 20.30 -18.25
CA HIS A 665 -11.47 20.67 -17.78
C HIS A 665 -12.53 19.92 -18.57
N GLY A 666 -13.49 19.34 -17.88
CA GLY A 666 -14.62 18.67 -18.48
C GLY A 666 -15.96 19.15 -17.96
N ALA A 667 -16.98 19.00 -18.80
CA ALA A 667 -18.34 19.44 -18.55
C ALA A 667 -19.33 18.35 -18.92
N ARG A 668 -20.34 18.13 -18.07
CA ARG A 668 -21.42 17.18 -18.34
C ARG A 668 -22.22 17.67 -19.53
N LEU A 669 -22.49 16.79 -20.49
CA LEU A 669 -23.25 17.13 -21.68
C LEU A 669 -24.72 17.38 -21.33
N LYS A 670 -25.31 18.36 -22.03
CA LYS A 670 -26.67 18.82 -21.83
C LYS A 670 -27.39 18.89 -23.17
N LEU A 671 -28.66 18.53 -23.16
CA LEU A 671 -29.57 18.78 -24.27
C LEU A 671 -29.86 20.30 -24.39
N PRO A 672 -30.40 20.78 -25.55
CA PRO A 672 -30.73 22.19 -25.74
C PRO A 672 -31.69 22.77 -24.68
N ASN A 673 -32.49 21.94 -24.02
CA ASN A 673 -33.40 22.32 -22.94
C ASN A 673 -32.73 22.39 -21.55
N GLY A 674 -31.40 22.22 -21.47
CA GLY A 674 -30.61 22.25 -20.23
C GLY A 674 -30.65 20.97 -19.39
N GLN A 675 -31.39 19.94 -19.81
CA GLN A 675 -31.39 18.65 -19.13
C GLN A 675 -30.09 17.88 -19.41
N PRO A 676 -29.62 17.03 -18.47
CA PRO A 676 -28.55 16.09 -18.74
C PRO A 676 -28.79 15.24 -19.99
N ASP A 677 -27.77 15.13 -20.81
CA ASP A 677 -27.74 14.25 -21.97
C ASP A 677 -26.89 13.01 -21.63
N ASP A 678 -27.42 12.19 -20.72
CA ASP A 678 -26.73 11.04 -20.15
C ASP A 678 -26.63 9.87 -21.15
N LEU A 679 -25.55 9.09 -21.06
CA LEU A 679 -25.32 7.95 -21.94
C LEU A 679 -26.28 6.78 -21.64
N ILE A 680 -26.50 6.50 -20.35
CA ILE A 680 -27.46 5.49 -19.88
C ILE A 680 -28.15 6.02 -18.62
N ARG A 681 -29.47 5.86 -18.49
CA ARG A 681 -30.19 6.17 -17.26
C ARG A 681 -31.37 5.22 -17.05
N SER A 682 -31.45 4.56 -15.90
CA SER A 682 -32.55 3.67 -15.55
C SER A 682 -33.40 4.21 -14.40
N THR A 683 -34.70 3.89 -14.39
CA THR A 683 -35.56 4.06 -13.22
C THR A 683 -35.49 2.89 -12.23
N ASP A 684 -34.90 1.76 -12.63
CA ASP A 684 -34.72 0.61 -11.75
C ASP A 684 -33.57 0.87 -10.77
N LYS A 685 -33.91 0.99 -9.49
CA LYS A 685 -32.91 1.18 -8.44
C LYS A 685 -32.05 -0.07 -8.20
N HIS A 686 -32.40 -1.26 -8.71
CA HIS A 686 -31.53 -2.44 -8.59
C HIS A 686 -30.43 -2.49 -9.65
N PHE A 687 -30.55 -1.71 -10.73
CA PHE A 687 -29.54 -1.64 -11.78
C PHE A 687 -28.29 -0.91 -11.29
N ARG A 688 -27.18 -1.64 -11.19
CA ARG A 688 -25.90 -1.14 -10.66
C ARG A 688 -24.84 -1.37 -11.73
N PRO A 689 -24.71 -0.46 -12.71
CA PRO A 689 -23.72 -0.62 -13.77
C PRO A 689 -22.31 -0.66 -13.18
N ALA A 690 -21.45 -1.49 -13.75
CA ALA A 690 -20.08 -1.68 -13.29
C ALA A 690 -19.12 -1.74 -14.48
N ASP A 691 -17.98 -1.08 -14.31
CA ASP A 691 -16.78 -1.19 -15.15
C ASP A 691 -17.02 -1.09 -16.67
N PRO A 692 -17.43 0.11 -17.16
CA PRO A 692 -17.62 0.33 -18.58
C PRO A 692 -16.30 0.23 -19.33
N GLN A 693 -16.29 -0.45 -20.48
CA GLN A 693 -15.10 -0.60 -21.31
C GLN A 693 -15.43 -0.69 -22.81
N ILE A 694 -14.64 -0.05 -23.68
CA ILE A 694 -14.76 -0.26 -25.13
C ILE A 694 -14.21 -1.65 -25.50
N GLY A 695 -15.09 -2.50 -26.03
CA GLY A 695 -14.78 -3.87 -26.44
C GLY A 695 -14.05 -3.97 -27.78
N PRO A 696 -13.57 -5.18 -28.16
CA PRO A 696 -12.94 -5.43 -29.45
C PRO A 696 -13.83 -5.14 -30.66
N ASP A 697 -15.15 -5.21 -30.48
CA ASP A 697 -16.17 -4.88 -31.48
C ASP A 697 -16.52 -3.38 -31.53
N GLY A 698 -15.88 -2.57 -30.69
CA GLY A 698 -16.09 -1.13 -30.61
C GLY A 698 -17.35 -0.71 -29.85
N ALA A 699 -18.16 -1.63 -29.32
CA ALA A 699 -19.27 -1.30 -28.43
C ALA A 699 -18.76 -0.95 -27.02
N LEU A 700 -19.59 -0.29 -26.22
CA LEU A 700 -19.30 -0.05 -24.80
C LEU A 700 -19.93 -1.17 -23.96
N TRP A 701 -19.09 -2.02 -23.38
CA TRP A 701 -19.48 -3.15 -22.54
C TRP A 701 -19.54 -2.73 -21.07
N PHE A 702 -20.46 -3.29 -20.29
CA PHE A 702 -20.55 -3.03 -18.85
C PHE A 702 -21.30 -4.17 -18.14
N GLY A 703 -20.94 -4.39 -16.87
CA GLY A 703 -21.65 -5.30 -15.99
C GLY A 703 -22.84 -4.63 -15.29
N ASP A 704 -23.75 -5.44 -14.77
CA ASP A 704 -24.77 -5.05 -13.80
C ASP A 704 -24.66 -5.96 -12.58
N TRP A 705 -24.25 -5.39 -11.45
CA TRP A 705 -24.18 -6.10 -10.16
C TRP A 705 -25.57 -6.55 -9.69
N ALA A 706 -26.64 -5.89 -10.16
CA ALA A 706 -28.05 -6.19 -9.87
C ALA A 706 -28.30 -6.40 -8.37
N ASN A 707 -28.34 -5.31 -7.59
CA ASN A 707 -28.33 -5.39 -6.12
C ASN A 707 -29.32 -4.45 -5.42
N ALA A 708 -30.07 -5.02 -4.48
CA ALA A 708 -30.95 -4.28 -3.58
C ALA A 708 -30.15 -3.56 -2.49
N LEU A 709 -29.22 -4.27 -1.83
CA LEU A 709 -28.48 -3.78 -0.67
C LEU A 709 -27.02 -3.47 -1.01
N ILE A 710 -26.69 -2.18 -1.15
CA ILE A 710 -25.30 -1.76 -1.43
C ILE A 710 -24.51 -1.49 -0.15
N GLY A 711 -25.11 -0.77 0.81
CA GLY A 711 -24.37 -0.15 1.90
C GLY A 711 -23.94 -1.10 3.02
N HIS A 712 -22.73 -0.91 3.55
CA HIS A 712 -22.20 -1.63 4.72
C HIS A 712 -22.59 -0.98 6.05
N MET A 713 -22.89 0.32 6.05
CA MET A 713 -23.30 1.07 7.24
C MET A 713 -24.81 1.03 7.50
N GLN A 714 -25.59 0.81 6.45
CA GLN A 714 -27.05 0.85 6.47
C GLN A 714 -27.64 -0.50 6.87
N TYR A 715 -27.01 -1.60 6.44
CA TYR A 715 -27.47 -2.97 6.61
C TYR A 715 -26.42 -3.85 7.29
N SER A 716 -26.85 -4.88 8.02
CA SER A 716 -25.93 -5.90 8.53
C SER A 716 -25.20 -6.58 7.37
N GLN A 717 -23.95 -7.04 7.54
CA GLN A 717 -23.29 -7.92 6.57
C GLN A 717 -24.00 -9.28 6.47
N ARG A 718 -24.83 -9.64 7.46
CA ARG A 718 -25.66 -10.85 7.47
C ARG A 718 -27.14 -10.59 7.22
N ASP A 719 -27.50 -9.43 6.67
CA ASP A 719 -28.89 -9.13 6.28
C ASP A 719 -29.36 -10.19 5.26
N PRO A 720 -30.51 -10.87 5.47
CA PRO A 720 -30.97 -11.94 4.60
C PRO A 720 -31.33 -11.47 3.18
N ASN A 721 -31.47 -10.16 2.94
CA ASN A 721 -31.76 -9.60 1.62
C ASN A 721 -30.50 -9.24 0.83
N ARG A 722 -29.29 -9.58 1.31
CA ARG A 722 -28.08 -9.47 0.49
C ARG A 722 -28.14 -10.52 -0.63
N ASP A 723 -28.07 -10.04 -1.87
CA ASP A 723 -28.07 -10.91 -3.04
C ASP A 723 -26.67 -11.48 -3.29
N HIS A 724 -26.62 -12.76 -3.64
CA HIS A 724 -25.38 -13.50 -3.90
C HIS A 724 -25.37 -14.18 -5.28
N THR A 725 -26.40 -13.97 -6.11
CA THR A 725 -26.66 -14.84 -7.28
C THR A 725 -26.88 -14.09 -8.59
N ARG A 726 -27.19 -12.79 -8.57
CA ARG A 726 -27.52 -12.04 -9.80
C ARG A 726 -26.29 -11.41 -10.44
N GLY A 727 -26.28 -11.31 -11.76
CA GLY A 727 -25.16 -10.73 -12.49
C GLY A 727 -25.38 -10.77 -13.99
N ARG A 728 -25.15 -9.63 -14.65
CA ARG A 728 -25.52 -9.48 -16.06
C ARG A 728 -24.47 -8.67 -16.79
N ILE A 729 -24.37 -8.90 -18.09
CA ILE A 729 -23.51 -8.16 -19.01
C ILE A 729 -24.37 -7.59 -20.11
N TYR A 730 -24.12 -6.31 -20.42
CA TYR A 730 -24.75 -5.60 -21.51
C TYR A 730 -23.69 -4.94 -22.38
N ARG A 731 -24.07 -4.60 -23.60
CA ARG A 731 -23.33 -3.68 -24.46
C ARG A 731 -24.23 -2.56 -24.95
N LEU A 732 -23.66 -1.36 -25.02
CA LEU A 732 -24.28 -0.19 -25.64
C LEU A 732 -23.73 -0.05 -27.07
N VAL A 733 -24.63 -0.05 -28.04
CA VAL A 733 -24.36 -0.02 -29.48
C VAL A 733 -25.01 1.19 -30.15
N TYR A 734 -24.54 1.52 -31.35
CA TYR A 734 -25.13 2.51 -32.25
C TYR A 734 -25.51 1.83 -33.58
N PRO A 735 -26.73 1.27 -33.72
CA PRO A 735 -27.08 0.38 -34.83
C PRO A 735 -27.00 0.97 -36.24
N GLU A 736 -26.95 2.31 -36.38
CA GLU A 736 -26.79 2.97 -37.68
C GLU A 736 -25.35 2.93 -38.20
N ARG A 737 -24.37 2.48 -37.38
CA ARG A 737 -22.98 2.23 -37.79
C ARG A 737 -22.63 0.77 -37.55
N PRO A 738 -21.81 0.15 -38.41
CA PRO A 738 -21.36 -1.22 -38.18
C PRO A 738 -20.52 -1.31 -36.89
N LEU A 739 -20.54 -2.47 -36.24
CA LEU A 739 -19.53 -2.80 -35.23
C LEU A 739 -18.14 -2.78 -35.87
N VAL A 740 -17.12 -2.50 -35.06
CA VAL A 740 -15.72 -2.57 -35.49
C VAL A 740 -15.35 -4.04 -35.68
N GLU A 741 -14.65 -4.36 -36.78
CA GLU A 741 -14.07 -5.69 -36.95
C GLU A 741 -12.98 -5.92 -35.90
N PRO A 742 -13.09 -6.94 -35.04
CA PRO A 742 -12.13 -7.15 -33.96
C PRO A 742 -10.70 -7.37 -34.45
N VAL A 743 -9.76 -6.55 -33.96
CA VAL A 743 -8.31 -6.74 -34.16
C VAL A 743 -7.73 -7.44 -32.93
N THR A 744 -7.44 -8.74 -33.06
CA THR A 744 -6.90 -9.57 -31.97
C THR A 744 -5.36 -9.63 -31.98
N GLN A 745 -4.79 -9.92 -30.82
CA GLN A 745 -3.34 -9.95 -30.60
C GLN A 745 -2.80 -11.38 -30.57
N PHE A 746 -3.65 -12.36 -30.24
CA PHE A 746 -3.26 -13.76 -30.09
C PHE A 746 -2.60 -14.32 -31.35
N GLY A 747 -1.43 -14.95 -31.18
CA GLY A 747 -0.69 -15.61 -32.25
C GLY A 747 0.00 -14.67 -33.26
N LYS A 748 -0.10 -13.35 -33.09
CA LYS A 748 0.51 -12.38 -34.01
C LYS A 748 2.01 -12.21 -33.73
N PRO A 749 2.85 -12.01 -34.77
CA PRO A 749 4.26 -11.72 -34.59
C PRO A 749 4.48 -10.27 -34.11
N VAL A 750 5.61 -10.01 -33.43
CA VAL A 750 5.94 -8.67 -32.87
C VAL A 750 5.79 -7.52 -33.88
N PRO A 751 6.26 -7.61 -35.14
CA PRO A 751 6.07 -6.52 -36.11
C PRO A 751 4.62 -6.20 -36.43
N GLU A 752 3.73 -7.20 -36.45
CA GLU A 752 2.29 -6.99 -36.68
C GLU A 752 1.64 -6.33 -35.46
N LEU A 753 2.01 -6.77 -34.25
CA LEU A 753 1.56 -6.15 -33.00
C LEU A 753 1.96 -4.68 -32.89
N LEU A 754 3.19 -4.34 -33.29
CA LEU A 754 3.65 -2.94 -33.35
C LEU A 754 2.80 -2.11 -34.33
N ASP A 755 2.38 -2.68 -35.46
CA ASP A 755 1.53 -1.97 -36.41
C ASP A 755 0.10 -1.75 -35.88
N GLN A 756 -0.38 -2.64 -34.99
CA GLN A 756 -1.66 -2.43 -34.29
C GLN A 756 -1.68 -1.17 -33.40
N LEU A 757 -0.52 -0.59 -33.06
CA LEU A 757 -0.44 0.69 -32.35
C LEU A 757 -0.91 1.89 -33.22
N ARG A 758 -1.20 1.66 -34.52
CA ARG A 758 -1.85 2.62 -35.43
C ARG A 758 -3.38 2.59 -35.37
N GLN A 759 -4.00 1.58 -34.77
CA GLN A 759 -5.46 1.41 -34.74
C GLN A 759 -6.16 2.64 -34.14
N TYR A 760 -7.38 2.95 -34.55
CA TYR A 760 -8.09 4.12 -34.02
C TYR A 760 -8.51 3.91 -32.55
N GLU A 761 -9.03 2.73 -32.25
CA GLU A 761 -9.56 2.34 -30.94
C GLU A 761 -8.43 2.23 -29.90
N TRP A 762 -8.51 3.05 -28.85
CA TRP A 762 -7.49 3.07 -27.78
C TRP A 762 -7.37 1.72 -27.06
N ARG A 763 -8.48 1.02 -26.84
CA ARG A 763 -8.48 -0.30 -26.21
C ARG A 763 -7.84 -1.39 -27.09
N THR A 764 -7.78 -1.22 -28.41
CA THR A 764 -6.99 -2.11 -29.28
C THR A 764 -5.49 -1.87 -29.10
N ARG A 765 -5.05 -0.60 -29.05
CA ARG A 765 -3.65 -0.26 -28.74
C ARG A 765 -3.25 -0.77 -27.36
N TYR A 766 -4.15 -0.64 -26.39
CA TYR A 766 -3.96 -1.13 -25.03
C TYR A 766 -3.64 -2.63 -25.00
N ARG A 767 -4.45 -3.47 -25.66
CA ARG A 767 -4.20 -4.91 -25.73
C ARG A 767 -2.91 -5.24 -26.48
N ALA A 768 -2.60 -4.52 -27.57
CA ALA A 768 -1.34 -4.66 -28.29
C ALA A 768 -0.11 -4.37 -27.40
N ARG A 769 -0.16 -3.30 -26.59
CA ARG A 769 0.89 -2.99 -25.61
C ARG A 769 1.04 -4.08 -24.55
N ARG A 770 -0.06 -4.60 -24.01
CA ARG A 770 0.00 -5.72 -23.03
C ARG A 770 0.65 -6.96 -23.64
N GLU A 771 0.24 -7.36 -24.85
CA GLU A 771 0.82 -8.53 -25.53
C GLU A 771 2.31 -8.31 -25.81
N LEU A 772 2.71 -7.14 -26.31
CA LEU A 772 4.11 -6.80 -26.57
C LEU A 772 4.96 -6.87 -25.29
N ARG A 773 4.45 -6.30 -24.19
CA ARG A 773 5.12 -6.35 -22.88
C ARG A 773 5.39 -7.78 -22.44
N ASP A 774 4.53 -8.73 -22.76
CA ASP A 774 4.67 -10.12 -22.31
C ASP A 774 5.65 -10.94 -23.20
N ARG A 775 6.18 -10.37 -24.29
CA ARG A 775 7.19 -11.00 -25.16
C ARG A 775 8.62 -10.83 -24.63
N PRO A 776 9.60 -11.60 -25.14
CA PRO A 776 11.01 -11.44 -24.76
C PRO A 776 11.54 -10.03 -25.04
N SER A 777 12.15 -9.40 -24.03
CA SER A 777 12.56 -7.98 -24.11
C SER A 777 13.51 -7.66 -25.26
N ASP A 778 14.47 -8.54 -25.55
CA ASP A 778 15.46 -8.29 -26.60
C ASP A 778 14.85 -8.39 -28.02
N GLU A 779 13.87 -9.30 -28.21
CA GLU A 779 13.11 -9.40 -29.47
C GLU A 779 12.30 -8.12 -29.71
N VAL A 780 11.56 -7.68 -28.69
CA VAL A 780 10.72 -6.48 -28.79
C VAL A 780 11.55 -5.22 -29.01
N ALA A 781 12.63 -5.03 -28.24
CA ALA A 781 13.50 -3.86 -28.38
C ALA A 781 14.12 -3.76 -29.79
N ALA A 782 14.58 -4.88 -30.34
CA ALA A 782 15.11 -4.93 -31.72
C ALA A 782 14.04 -4.62 -32.78
N ALA A 783 12.82 -5.15 -32.59
CA ALA A 783 11.70 -4.89 -33.49
C ALA A 783 11.24 -3.42 -33.42
N VAL A 784 11.16 -2.83 -32.23
CA VAL A 784 10.82 -1.41 -32.02
C VAL A 784 11.80 -0.51 -32.76
N LYS A 785 13.12 -0.76 -32.62
CA LYS A 785 14.15 0.01 -33.35
C LYS A 785 13.93 -0.04 -34.87
N THR A 786 13.62 -1.22 -35.39
CA THR A 786 13.35 -1.43 -36.82
C THR A 786 12.06 -0.72 -37.27
N TRP A 787 11.03 -0.75 -36.43
CA TRP A 787 9.73 -0.13 -36.71
C TRP A 787 9.83 1.40 -36.68
N VAL A 788 10.50 1.98 -35.69
CA VAL A 788 10.75 3.43 -35.57
C VAL A 788 11.53 3.97 -36.77
N ALA A 789 12.53 3.22 -37.26
CA ALA A 789 13.32 3.62 -38.42
C ALA A 789 12.51 3.70 -39.73
N LYS A 790 11.33 3.06 -39.78
CA LYS A 790 10.43 3.04 -40.95
C LYS A 790 9.29 4.07 -40.86
N LEU A 791 9.17 4.79 -39.75
CA LEU A 791 8.11 5.80 -39.60
C LEU A 791 8.35 6.96 -40.56
N ASP A 792 7.31 7.35 -41.31
CA ASP A 792 7.35 8.53 -42.17
C ASP A 792 7.36 9.80 -41.28
N PRO A 793 8.40 10.66 -41.34
CA PRO A 793 8.42 11.92 -40.60
C PRO A 793 7.27 12.88 -40.96
N LYS A 794 6.55 12.65 -42.06
CA LYS A 794 5.40 13.43 -42.50
C LYS A 794 4.05 12.85 -42.04
N ASP A 795 4.02 11.65 -41.45
CA ASP A 795 2.82 11.08 -40.87
C ASP A 795 2.33 12.00 -39.74
N PRO A 796 1.07 12.50 -39.75
CA PRO A 796 0.56 13.36 -38.68
C PRO A 796 0.59 12.68 -37.31
N GLU A 797 0.60 11.35 -37.25
CA GLU A 797 0.66 10.58 -36.01
C GLU A 797 2.09 10.23 -35.58
N VAL A 798 3.14 10.68 -36.30
CA VAL A 798 4.52 10.24 -36.08
C VAL A 798 5.00 10.47 -34.64
N ASP A 799 4.63 11.59 -34.02
CA ASP A 799 5.02 11.90 -32.64
C ASP A 799 4.31 10.99 -31.64
N ARG A 800 3.04 10.66 -31.88
CA ARG A 800 2.32 9.67 -31.08
C ARG A 800 2.94 8.28 -31.24
N LEU A 801 3.26 7.86 -32.46
CA LEU A 801 3.87 6.55 -32.73
C LEU A 801 5.27 6.42 -32.09
N ARG A 802 6.04 7.52 -32.02
CA ARG A 802 7.29 7.56 -31.27
C ARG A 802 7.06 7.42 -29.76
N CYS A 803 5.98 7.98 -29.22
CA CYS A 803 5.60 7.75 -27.82
C CYS A 803 5.20 6.30 -27.58
N GLU A 804 4.44 5.68 -28.49
CA GLU A 804 4.12 4.24 -28.41
C GLU A 804 5.39 3.40 -28.36
N ALA A 805 6.38 3.69 -29.21
CA ALA A 805 7.68 3.02 -29.15
C ALA A 805 8.38 3.19 -27.80
N LEU A 806 8.39 4.40 -27.24
CA LEU A 806 9.00 4.67 -25.94
C LEU A 806 8.29 3.93 -24.79
N TRP A 807 6.95 3.90 -24.79
CA TRP A 807 6.17 3.17 -23.79
C TRP A 807 6.39 1.66 -23.85
N ILE A 808 6.51 1.09 -25.05
CA ILE A 808 6.90 -0.33 -25.19
C ILE A 808 8.29 -0.54 -24.59
N LEU A 809 9.28 0.30 -24.92
CA LEU A 809 10.64 0.17 -24.38
C LEU A 809 10.72 0.37 -22.86
N GLU A 810 9.89 1.26 -22.30
CA GLU A 810 9.71 1.47 -20.86
C GLU A 810 9.26 0.17 -20.19
N SER A 811 8.24 -0.51 -20.74
CA SER A 811 7.69 -1.76 -20.20
C SER A 811 8.68 -2.95 -20.17
N HIS A 812 9.84 -2.79 -20.82
CA HIS A 812 10.93 -3.76 -20.85
C HIS A 812 12.20 -3.29 -20.12
N HIS A 813 12.23 -2.08 -19.55
CA HIS A 813 13.44 -1.42 -19.04
C HIS A 813 14.59 -1.43 -20.07
N ARG A 814 14.26 -1.04 -21.31
CA ARG A 814 15.17 -0.99 -22.48
C ARG A 814 15.07 0.36 -23.20
N LEU A 815 14.91 1.45 -22.45
CA LEU A 815 14.74 2.78 -23.04
C LEU A 815 15.84 3.14 -24.05
N ASP A 816 15.41 3.68 -25.20
CA ASP A 816 16.30 4.27 -26.20
C ASP A 816 16.55 5.75 -25.87
N ALA A 817 17.75 6.04 -25.35
CA ALA A 817 18.15 7.37 -24.94
C ALA A 817 18.12 8.41 -26.08
N GLU A 818 18.44 7.98 -27.32
CA GLU A 818 18.45 8.86 -28.49
C GLU A 818 17.03 9.20 -28.90
N LEU A 819 16.15 8.21 -28.99
CA LEU A 819 14.74 8.42 -29.30
C LEU A 819 14.06 9.29 -28.25
N LEU A 820 14.28 9.02 -26.96
CA LEU A 820 13.73 9.80 -25.86
C LEU A 820 14.16 11.27 -25.94
N THR A 821 15.46 11.50 -26.14
CA THR A 821 16.01 12.86 -26.25
C THR A 821 15.46 13.59 -27.48
N ARG A 822 15.31 12.88 -28.61
CA ARG A 822 14.73 13.44 -29.84
C ARG A 822 13.28 13.84 -29.64
N VAL A 823 12.45 12.98 -29.04
CA VAL A 823 11.04 13.32 -28.73
C VAL A 823 10.99 14.52 -27.80
N LEU A 824 11.80 14.53 -26.73
CA LEU A 824 11.84 15.62 -25.75
C LEU A 824 12.23 16.97 -26.36
N LYS A 825 13.18 17.01 -27.30
CA LYS A 825 13.75 18.27 -27.84
C LYS A 825 13.10 18.73 -29.14
N ASP A 826 12.77 17.80 -30.03
CA ASP A 826 12.50 18.12 -31.43
C ASP A 826 11.01 17.99 -31.80
N SER A 827 10.20 17.31 -30.97
CA SER A 827 8.77 17.13 -31.26
C SER A 827 8.01 18.47 -31.14
N PRO A 828 7.26 18.89 -32.18
CA PRO A 828 6.36 20.04 -32.07
C PRO A 828 5.16 19.76 -31.14
N THR A 829 4.80 18.49 -30.98
CA THR A 829 3.65 18.03 -30.19
C THR A 829 3.98 18.02 -28.70
N PHE A 830 3.35 18.90 -27.92
CA PHE A 830 3.70 19.05 -26.50
C PHE A 830 3.27 17.84 -25.67
N GLU A 831 2.24 17.11 -26.10
CA GLU A 831 1.78 15.87 -25.47
C GLU A 831 2.84 14.78 -25.57
N ALA A 832 3.52 14.68 -26.72
CA ALA A 832 4.62 13.76 -26.91
C ALA A 832 5.82 14.12 -26.01
N ARG A 833 6.16 15.41 -25.90
CA ARG A 833 7.18 15.88 -24.96
C ARG A 833 6.80 15.58 -23.51
N ALA A 834 5.54 15.80 -23.12
CA ALA A 834 5.05 15.50 -21.78
C ALA A 834 5.11 14.00 -21.45
N ALA A 835 4.71 13.14 -22.38
CA ALA A 835 4.83 11.68 -22.24
C ALA A 835 6.30 11.25 -22.07
N ALA A 836 7.22 11.80 -22.87
CA ALA A 836 8.65 11.54 -22.73
C ALA A 836 9.21 11.98 -21.37
N VAL A 837 8.76 13.12 -20.83
CA VAL A 837 9.14 13.57 -19.47
C VAL A 837 8.62 12.61 -18.40
N ARG A 838 7.39 12.09 -18.55
CA ARG A 838 6.84 11.10 -17.62
C ARG A 838 7.67 9.81 -17.61
N ILE A 839 7.99 9.27 -18.79
CA ILE A 839 8.85 8.09 -18.96
C ILE A 839 10.21 8.32 -18.29
N LEU A 840 10.83 9.47 -18.56
CA LEU A 840 12.12 9.84 -17.97
C LEU A 840 12.08 9.90 -16.43
N ALA A 841 10.98 10.41 -15.86
CA ALA A 841 10.80 10.49 -14.41
C ALA A 841 10.60 9.11 -13.77
N ASP A 842 9.89 8.20 -14.45
CA ASP A 842 9.60 6.86 -13.94
C ASP A 842 10.84 5.95 -14.05
N GLU A 843 11.61 6.07 -15.14
CA GLU A 843 12.86 5.33 -15.38
C GLU A 843 14.14 6.06 -14.90
N ARG A 844 13.98 7.09 -14.07
CA ARG A 844 15.08 7.98 -13.61
C ARG A 844 16.29 7.24 -13.01
N GLU A 845 16.07 6.10 -12.35
CA GLU A 845 17.12 5.30 -11.69
C GLU A 845 18.05 4.64 -12.72
N SER A 846 17.53 4.34 -13.91
CA SER A 846 18.25 3.72 -15.02
C SER A 846 18.86 4.75 -15.98
N PHE A 847 18.61 6.05 -15.76
CA PHE A 847 18.98 7.11 -16.68
C PHE A 847 19.82 8.22 -16.01
N PRO A 848 21.16 8.14 -16.04
CA PRO A 848 22.05 9.08 -15.32
C PRO A 848 21.85 10.56 -15.67
N GLN A 849 21.36 10.88 -16.88
CA GLN A 849 21.11 12.25 -17.33
C GLN A 849 19.68 12.75 -16.99
N ALA A 850 18.90 11.98 -16.22
CA ALA A 850 17.48 12.27 -15.98
C ALA A 850 17.27 13.66 -15.39
N LEU A 851 18.04 14.01 -14.37
CA LEU A 851 17.92 15.32 -13.75
C LEU A 851 18.20 16.46 -14.74
N GLU A 852 19.25 16.37 -15.55
CA GLU A 852 19.59 17.44 -16.50
C GLU A 852 18.51 17.61 -17.58
N LEU A 853 17.93 16.51 -18.06
CA LEU A 853 16.81 16.56 -19.01
C LEU A 853 15.51 17.09 -18.37
N LEU A 854 15.23 16.75 -17.10
CA LEU A 854 14.10 17.31 -16.35
C LEU A 854 14.27 18.82 -16.10
N LEU A 855 15.48 19.27 -15.79
CA LEU A 855 15.81 20.69 -15.65
C LEU A 855 15.59 21.44 -16.98
N ALA A 856 15.91 20.82 -18.11
CA ALA A 856 15.60 21.39 -19.43
C ALA A 856 14.08 21.44 -19.67
N ALA A 857 13.35 20.36 -19.41
CA ALA A 857 11.90 20.27 -19.57
C ALA A 857 11.12 21.25 -18.67
N SER A 858 11.67 21.61 -17.50
CA SER A 858 11.08 22.63 -16.61
C SER A 858 10.96 24.02 -17.26
N LYS A 859 11.70 24.25 -18.36
CA LYS A 859 11.73 25.50 -19.12
C LYS A 859 10.88 25.44 -20.41
N ASP A 860 10.17 24.33 -20.66
CA ASP A 860 9.35 24.16 -21.85
C ASP A 860 8.28 25.26 -21.95
N VAL A 861 7.93 25.67 -23.17
CA VAL A 861 6.92 26.69 -23.42
C VAL A 861 5.52 26.25 -22.97
N HIS A 862 5.22 24.96 -23.03
CA HIS A 862 3.90 24.41 -22.71
C HIS A 862 3.80 24.02 -21.23
N PRO A 863 2.75 24.47 -20.51
CA PRO A 863 2.56 24.17 -19.08
C PRO A 863 2.42 22.67 -18.76
N ARG A 864 1.91 21.84 -19.68
CA ARG A 864 1.79 20.39 -19.47
C ARG A 864 3.16 19.71 -19.33
N VAL A 865 4.12 20.08 -20.18
CA VAL A 865 5.50 19.56 -20.13
C VAL A 865 6.18 20.01 -18.83
N ARG A 866 5.99 21.29 -18.47
CA ARG A 866 6.45 21.82 -17.17
C ARG A 866 5.85 21.08 -15.98
N THR A 867 4.57 20.70 -16.05
CA THR A 867 3.88 19.95 -14.98
C THR A 867 4.50 18.57 -14.78
N GLU A 868 4.73 17.81 -15.86
CA GLU A 868 5.46 16.53 -15.80
C GLU A 868 6.90 16.71 -15.32
N ALA A 869 7.57 17.82 -15.69
CA ALA A 869 8.91 18.13 -15.22
C ALA A 869 8.93 18.40 -13.71
N ALA A 870 7.98 19.18 -13.18
CA ALA A 870 7.84 19.38 -11.73
C ALA A 870 7.58 18.06 -10.99
N ARG A 871 6.72 17.19 -11.55
CA ARG A 871 6.51 15.84 -11.04
C ARG A 871 7.83 15.07 -10.99
N GLY A 872 8.61 15.04 -12.07
CA GLY A 872 9.90 14.35 -12.11
C GLY A 872 10.94 14.94 -11.14
N LEU A 873 11.06 16.27 -11.08
CA LEU A 873 12.00 16.97 -10.18
C LEU A 873 11.70 16.73 -8.70
N SER A 874 10.47 16.37 -8.34
CA SER A 874 10.12 16.02 -6.96
C SER A 874 10.84 14.77 -6.44
N TYR A 875 11.34 13.89 -7.33
CA TYR A 875 12.11 12.70 -6.94
C TYR A 875 13.59 12.98 -6.70
N PHE A 876 14.07 14.20 -6.97
CA PHE A 876 15.46 14.61 -6.80
C PHE A 876 15.56 15.59 -5.63
N PRO A 877 15.88 15.11 -4.40
CA PRO A 877 16.13 15.98 -3.26
C PRO A 877 17.52 16.63 -3.44
N GLU A 878 17.62 17.56 -4.39
CA GLU A 878 18.83 18.31 -4.71
C GLU A 878 18.53 19.81 -4.80
N PRO A 879 19.42 20.71 -4.32
CA PRO A 879 19.20 22.16 -4.39
C PRO A 879 18.91 22.68 -5.81
N LYS A 880 19.53 22.09 -6.84
CA LYS A 880 19.28 22.47 -8.24
C LYS A 880 17.87 22.13 -8.73
N ALA A 881 17.27 21.05 -8.23
CA ALA A 881 15.87 20.71 -8.53
C ALA A 881 14.92 21.73 -7.88
N ALA A 882 15.15 22.09 -6.62
CA ALA A 882 14.38 23.13 -5.92
C ALA A 882 14.50 24.50 -6.61
N ALA A 883 15.71 24.88 -7.05
CA ALA A 883 15.93 26.12 -7.79
C ALA A 883 15.17 26.15 -9.12
N ALA A 884 15.13 25.04 -9.85
CA ALA A 884 14.35 24.93 -11.09
C ALA A 884 12.84 25.03 -10.83
N LEU A 885 12.32 24.31 -9.84
CA LEU A 885 10.91 24.41 -9.41
C LEU A 885 10.53 25.85 -9.07
N LEU A 886 11.39 26.57 -8.36
CA LEU A 886 11.20 27.99 -8.05
C LEU A 886 11.25 28.86 -9.31
N ALA A 887 12.18 28.61 -10.23
CA ALA A 887 12.27 29.35 -11.48
C ALA A 887 11.02 29.18 -12.37
N MET A 888 10.36 28.02 -12.32
CA MET A 888 9.10 27.78 -13.05
C MET A 888 7.99 28.76 -12.67
N THR A 889 8.01 29.32 -11.45
CA THR A 889 7.01 30.31 -11.00
C THR A 889 7.14 31.67 -11.70
N GLN A 890 8.19 31.88 -12.51
CA GLN A 890 8.35 33.04 -13.39
C GLN A 890 7.61 32.90 -14.73
N ALA A 891 7.24 31.68 -15.11
CA ALA A 891 6.42 31.44 -16.31
C ALA A 891 4.98 31.95 -16.10
N PRO A 892 4.18 32.15 -17.17
CA PRO A 892 2.77 32.44 -17.06
C PRO A 892 2.07 31.48 -16.08
N ALA A 893 1.21 32.02 -15.23
CA ALA A 893 0.52 31.23 -14.21
C ALA A 893 -0.36 30.17 -14.86
N ASP A 894 -0.27 28.96 -14.33
CA ASP A 894 -1.08 27.82 -14.74
C ASP A 894 -1.37 27.02 -13.47
N TYR A 895 -2.65 26.78 -13.18
CA TYR A 895 -3.07 26.17 -11.91
C TYR A 895 -2.40 24.81 -11.68
N TRP A 896 -2.36 23.97 -12.70
CA TRP A 896 -1.89 22.60 -12.61
C TRP A 896 -0.38 22.51 -12.42
N CYS A 897 0.36 23.32 -13.19
CA CYS A 897 1.79 23.46 -13.06
C CYS A 897 2.16 24.04 -11.68
N ASP A 898 1.49 25.12 -11.26
CA ASP A 898 1.75 25.79 -9.98
C ASP A 898 1.43 24.89 -8.78
N TYR A 899 0.32 24.13 -8.82
CA TYR A 899 0.01 23.12 -7.81
C TYR A 899 1.13 22.07 -7.75
N THR A 900 1.55 21.53 -8.90
CA THR A 900 2.56 20.47 -8.96
C THR A 900 3.92 20.96 -8.48
N VAL A 901 4.31 22.19 -8.85
CA VAL A 901 5.52 22.87 -8.33
C VAL A 901 5.46 22.97 -6.82
N LYS A 902 4.32 23.41 -6.25
CA LYS A 902 4.15 23.49 -4.79
C LYS A 902 4.31 22.13 -4.12
N GLN A 903 3.70 21.06 -4.66
CA GLN A 903 3.85 19.72 -4.09
C GLN A 903 5.29 19.19 -4.23
N ALA A 904 5.96 19.46 -5.35
CA ALA A 904 7.35 19.08 -5.56
C ALA A 904 8.31 19.83 -4.62
N LEU A 905 8.05 21.12 -4.37
CA LEU A 905 8.78 21.89 -3.36
C LEU A 905 8.55 21.31 -1.96
N GLY A 906 7.33 20.92 -1.62
CA GLY A 906 7.05 20.24 -0.35
C GLY A 906 7.80 18.91 -0.19
N ALA A 907 7.87 18.10 -1.24
CA ALA A 907 8.65 16.86 -1.24
C ALA A 907 10.16 17.10 -1.08
N ASN A 908 10.67 18.20 -1.65
CA ASN A 908 12.07 18.59 -1.58
C ASN A 908 12.38 19.56 -0.43
N GLU A 909 11.50 19.72 0.57
CA GLU A 909 11.66 20.72 1.65
C GLU A 909 13.03 20.62 2.35
N SER A 910 13.53 19.40 2.56
CA SER A 910 14.79 19.13 3.24
C SER A 910 16.01 19.79 2.58
N VAL A 911 15.97 20.10 1.28
CA VAL A 911 17.13 20.62 0.54
C VAL A 911 17.11 22.11 0.25
N TRP A 912 15.99 22.80 0.45
CA TRP A 912 15.90 24.26 0.24
C TRP A 912 15.51 25.05 1.50
N ARG A 913 14.92 24.40 2.51
CA ARG A 913 14.39 25.07 3.71
C ARG A 913 15.43 25.90 4.45
N ALA A 914 16.61 25.32 4.71
CA ALA A 914 17.66 26.02 5.44
C ALA A 914 18.12 27.28 4.70
N ASP A 915 18.26 27.20 3.38
CA ASP A 915 18.65 28.35 2.55
C ASP A 915 17.54 29.40 2.48
N TYR A 916 16.26 29.00 2.51
CA TYR A 916 15.16 29.94 2.60
C TYR A 916 15.11 30.67 3.96
N LEU A 917 15.23 29.94 5.07
CA LEU A 917 15.19 30.51 6.42
C LEU A 917 16.36 31.46 6.71
N THR A 918 17.53 31.13 6.17
CA THR A 918 18.75 31.93 6.33
C THR A 918 18.85 33.08 5.33
N GLY A 919 17.95 33.13 4.33
CA GLY A 919 17.95 34.17 3.29
C GLY A 919 18.91 33.93 2.12
N ARG A 920 19.56 32.76 2.06
CA ARG A 920 20.46 32.34 0.97
C ARG A 920 19.73 31.93 -0.31
N LEU A 921 18.47 31.54 -0.23
CA LEU A 921 17.67 31.15 -1.40
C LEU A 921 17.11 32.40 -2.09
N ALA A 922 17.53 32.61 -3.35
CA ALA A 922 17.01 33.71 -4.17
C ALA A 922 15.49 33.60 -4.34
N LYS A 923 14.78 34.68 -4.00
CA LYS A 923 13.32 34.75 -4.12
C LYS A 923 12.90 34.75 -5.58
N SER A 924 12.25 33.70 -6.05
CA SER A 924 11.67 33.61 -7.40
C SER A 924 10.35 34.39 -7.49
N GLY A 925 10.45 35.72 -7.41
CA GLY A 925 9.32 36.63 -7.56
C GLY A 925 8.20 36.43 -6.53
N PRO A 926 7.10 37.21 -6.61
CA PRO A 926 6.03 37.14 -5.61
C PRO A 926 5.34 35.78 -5.52
N ARG A 927 5.12 35.10 -6.65
CA ARG A 927 4.41 33.79 -6.71
C ARG A 927 5.20 32.67 -6.05
N GLY A 928 6.50 32.55 -6.37
CA GLY A 928 7.38 31.57 -5.72
C GLY A 928 7.54 31.82 -4.22
N VAL A 929 7.69 33.09 -3.83
CA VAL A 929 7.74 33.47 -2.41
C VAL A 929 6.46 33.07 -1.68
N GLN A 930 5.29 33.30 -2.28
CA GLN A 930 4.01 32.90 -1.70
C GLN A 930 3.93 31.38 -1.51
N MET A 931 4.28 30.58 -2.53
CA MET A 931 4.24 29.12 -2.43
C MET A 931 5.12 28.57 -1.30
N VAL A 932 6.37 29.04 -1.22
CA VAL A 932 7.29 28.63 -0.15
C VAL A 932 6.76 29.06 1.21
N THR A 933 6.24 30.28 1.31
CA THR A 933 5.63 30.78 2.56
C THR A 933 4.47 29.90 3.01
N GLU A 934 3.60 29.48 2.08
CA GLU A 934 2.46 28.60 2.36
C GLU A 934 2.90 27.20 2.82
N LEU A 935 3.94 26.63 2.20
CA LEU A 935 4.51 25.34 2.63
C LEU A 935 5.09 25.42 4.05
N MET A 936 5.86 26.48 4.32
CA MET A 936 6.45 26.73 5.64
C MET A 936 5.40 27.07 6.71
N SER A 937 4.22 27.55 6.27
CA SER A 937 3.09 27.96 7.13
C SER A 937 1.95 26.94 7.12
N ALA A 938 2.17 25.70 6.68
CA ALA A 938 1.12 24.70 6.45
C ALA A 938 0.28 24.34 7.70
N SER A 939 0.71 24.74 8.90
CA SER A 939 -0.11 24.71 10.10
C SER A 939 -0.22 26.09 10.76
N LYS A 940 -1.25 26.29 11.58
CA LYS A 940 -1.43 27.54 12.35
C LYS A 940 -0.21 27.85 13.23
N ALA A 941 0.41 26.83 13.81
CA ALA A 941 1.63 26.97 14.60
C ALA A 941 2.83 27.35 13.74
N GLY A 942 3.00 26.69 12.58
CA GLY A 942 4.07 27.02 11.63
C GLY A 942 3.97 28.44 11.09
N ALA A 943 2.76 28.86 10.73
CA ALA A 943 2.49 30.23 10.25
C ALA A 943 2.85 31.30 11.29
N ALA A 944 2.57 31.04 12.56
CA ALA A 944 2.91 31.96 13.65
C ALA A 944 4.42 31.96 13.98
N ALA A 945 5.10 30.83 13.81
CA ALA A 945 6.52 30.68 14.12
C ALA A 945 7.44 31.23 13.03
N LEU A 946 7.02 31.16 11.76
CA LEU A 946 7.83 31.54 10.60
C LEU A 946 8.50 32.93 10.71
N PRO A 947 7.81 34.04 11.03
CA PRO A 947 8.46 35.35 11.11
C PRO A 947 9.51 35.42 12.22
N PHE A 948 9.30 34.71 13.33
CA PHE A 948 10.29 34.66 14.43
C PHE A 948 11.51 33.85 14.02
N LEU A 949 11.32 32.68 13.40
CA LEU A 949 12.43 31.84 12.94
C LEU A 949 13.25 32.52 11.84
N GLN A 950 12.61 33.24 10.91
CA GLN A 950 13.32 34.04 9.89
C GLN A 950 14.19 35.13 10.51
N SER A 951 13.69 35.84 11.54
CA SER A 951 14.48 36.86 12.25
C SER A 951 15.67 36.23 12.98
N LEU A 952 15.46 35.09 13.66
CA LEU A 952 16.45 34.44 14.50
C LEU A 952 17.53 33.65 13.74
N LEU A 953 17.21 33.14 12.55
CA LEU A 953 18.12 32.31 11.72
C LEU A 953 18.71 33.07 10.53
N SER A 954 18.40 34.36 10.38
CA SER A 954 18.92 35.23 9.32
C SER A 954 20.46 35.27 9.32
N GLN A 955 21.07 35.22 8.12
CA GLN A 955 22.52 35.46 8.00
C GLN A 955 22.91 36.90 8.34
N GLU A 956 22.04 37.85 8.04
CA GLU A 956 22.24 39.25 8.45
C GLU A 956 21.81 39.40 9.92
N PRO A 957 22.72 39.80 10.83
CA PRO A 957 22.39 39.97 12.24
C PRO A 957 21.25 40.99 12.41
N LYS A 958 20.16 40.58 13.06
CA LYS A 958 19.07 41.48 13.45
C LYS A 958 19.41 42.19 14.76
N PRO A 959 18.92 43.42 14.99
CA PRO A 959 19.09 44.11 16.27
C PRO A 959 18.61 43.25 17.45
N ASP A 960 19.29 43.34 18.60
CA ASP A 960 18.97 42.51 19.77
C ASP A 960 17.51 42.65 20.23
N GLU A 961 16.93 43.86 20.12
CA GLU A 961 15.51 44.10 20.42
C GLU A 961 14.57 43.26 19.52
N GLU A 962 14.89 43.13 18.23
CA GLU A 962 14.12 42.32 17.28
C GLU A 962 14.27 40.81 17.59
N ARG A 963 15.50 40.39 17.92
CA ARG A 963 15.80 39.00 18.31
C ARG A 963 15.10 38.63 19.61
N ASP A 964 15.12 39.48 20.63
CA ASP A 964 14.45 39.27 21.92
C ASP A 964 12.93 39.19 21.76
N LYS A 965 12.36 40.06 20.91
CA LYS A 965 10.94 40.01 20.56
C LYS A 965 10.59 38.71 19.84
N ALA A 966 11.44 38.26 18.91
CA ALA A 966 11.24 36.99 18.19
C ALA A 966 11.35 35.78 19.12
N MET A 967 12.34 35.75 20.02
CA MET A 967 12.50 34.71 21.05
C MET A 967 11.28 34.63 21.96
N THR A 968 10.79 35.79 22.42
CA THR A 968 9.60 35.88 23.28
C THR A 968 8.35 35.40 22.55
N GLY A 969 8.15 35.85 21.30
CA GLY A 969 7.03 35.43 20.46
C GLY A 969 7.02 33.91 20.23
N LEU A 970 8.18 33.32 19.92
CA LEU A 970 8.34 31.89 19.70
C LEU A 970 8.06 31.07 20.97
N ALA A 971 8.46 31.56 22.14
CA ALA A 971 8.19 30.92 23.42
C ALA A 971 6.70 30.89 23.82
N GLN A 972 5.90 31.80 23.28
CA GLN A 972 4.45 31.85 23.52
C GLN A 972 3.67 30.85 22.65
N LEU A 973 4.26 30.35 21.56
CA LEU A 973 3.61 29.37 20.71
C LEU A 973 3.52 28.01 21.39
N ARG A 974 2.49 27.24 21.02
CA ARG A 974 2.21 25.88 21.50
C ARG A 974 2.07 24.94 20.32
N GLY A 975 2.64 23.76 20.47
CA GLY A 975 2.66 22.70 19.45
C GLY A 975 1.91 21.44 19.91
N ASP A 976 2.17 20.35 19.22
CA ASP A 976 1.72 18.99 19.54
C ASP A 976 2.88 18.18 20.12
N GLN A 977 2.71 17.66 21.33
CA GLN A 977 3.75 16.89 22.03
C GLN A 977 4.09 15.57 21.34
N ASN A 978 3.12 14.90 20.71
CA ASN A 978 3.35 13.62 20.05
C ASN A 978 4.17 13.83 18.78
N ARG A 979 3.80 14.83 17.96
CA ARG A 979 4.62 15.22 16.80
C ARG A 979 6.00 15.73 17.23
N GLY A 980 6.07 16.45 18.34
CA GLY A 980 7.33 16.91 18.92
C GLY A 980 8.25 15.76 19.33
N ARG A 981 7.69 14.65 19.84
CA ARG A 981 8.45 13.43 20.12
C ARG A 981 9.00 12.81 18.84
N GLU A 982 8.24 12.77 17.74
CA GLU A 982 8.76 12.26 16.46
C GLU A 982 9.97 13.06 15.98
N VAL A 983 9.90 14.40 16.09
CA VAL A 983 11.01 15.30 15.76
C VAL A 983 12.19 15.04 16.70
N PHE A 984 11.96 14.91 18.01
CA PHE A 984 13.00 14.59 18.98
C PHE A 984 13.71 13.27 18.68
N VAL A 985 12.94 12.22 18.37
CA VAL A 985 13.47 10.90 18.01
C VAL A 985 14.36 11.00 16.78
N ARG A 986 13.93 11.74 15.76
CA ARG A 986 14.68 11.91 14.51
C ARG A 986 15.93 12.78 14.66
N THR A 987 15.88 13.84 15.47
CA THR A 987 16.88 14.92 15.44
C THR A 987 17.76 14.97 16.69
N CYS A 988 17.26 14.60 17.86
CA CYS A 988 17.92 14.87 19.14
C CYS A 988 18.46 13.62 19.84
N THR A 989 17.90 12.43 19.60
CA THR A 989 18.26 11.20 20.32
C THR A 989 19.68 10.71 20.10
N ALA A 990 20.31 11.12 18.98
CA ALA A 990 21.72 10.84 18.70
C ALA A 990 22.64 11.35 19.81
N CYS A 991 22.27 12.47 20.45
CA CYS A 991 23.08 13.13 21.47
C CYS A 991 22.40 13.16 22.84
N HIS A 992 21.07 13.26 22.90
CA HIS A 992 20.33 13.56 24.13
C HIS A 992 19.42 12.42 24.57
N ARG A 993 19.48 12.11 25.87
CA ARG A 993 18.56 11.19 26.55
C ARG A 993 17.39 11.94 27.16
N VAL A 994 16.21 11.33 27.17
CA VAL A 994 15.00 11.88 27.80
C VAL A 994 14.39 10.91 28.84
N GLY A 995 13.43 11.37 29.64
CA GLY A 995 12.96 10.69 30.86
C GLY A 995 12.33 9.29 30.66
N ASN A 996 11.92 8.94 29.45
CA ASN A 996 11.44 7.61 29.09
C ASN A 996 12.56 6.60 28.75
N GLY A 997 13.83 7.02 28.80
CA GLY A 997 15.01 6.22 28.50
C GLY A 997 15.49 6.27 27.04
N GLU A 998 14.80 7.01 26.16
CA GLU A 998 15.19 7.15 24.76
C GLU A 998 16.39 8.10 24.59
N GLY A 999 17.35 7.73 23.73
CA GLY A 999 18.51 8.53 23.35
C GLY A 999 19.81 8.25 24.10
N ARG A 1000 20.87 9.00 23.75
CA ARG A 1000 22.25 8.84 24.26
C ARG A 1000 22.66 9.97 25.22
N GLU A 1001 23.81 9.84 25.89
CA GLU A 1001 24.31 10.83 26.86
C GLU A 1001 25.59 11.53 26.38
N TYR A 1002 25.66 11.86 25.10
CA TYR A 1002 26.76 12.69 24.56
C TYR A 1002 26.50 14.18 24.81
N GLY A 1003 25.24 14.61 24.77
CA GLY A 1003 24.79 15.93 25.18
C GLY A 1003 24.18 15.93 26.58
N PRO A 1004 23.76 17.11 27.09
CA PRO A 1004 22.99 17.21 28.31
C PRO A 1004 21.79 16.25 28.32
N ASN A 1005 21.64 15.46 29.39
CA ASN A 1005 20.43 14.68 29.60
C ASN A 1005 19.25 15.65 29.73
N LEU A 1006 18.17 15.41 28.97
CA LEU A 1006 16.99 16.27 28.85
C LEU A 1006 15.80 15.75 29.68
N ALA A 1007 15.96 14.69 30.47
CA ALA A 1007 14.99 14.32 31.49
C ALA A 1007 14.79 15.51 32.46
N GLY A 1008 13.53 15.84 32.76
CA GLY A 1008 13.18 16.96 33.63
C GLY A 1008 13.65 18.33 33.12
N VAL A 1009 13.98 18.49 31.84
CA VAL A 1009 14.52 19.77 31.31
C VAL A 1009 13.57 20.94 31.54
N ALA A 1010 12.25 20.69 31.48
CA ALA A 1010 11.22 21.69 31.73
C ALA A 1010 11.24 22.26 33.17
N LYS A 1011 11.78 21.51 34.15
CA LYS A 1011 11.97 21.99 35.53
C LYS A 1011 13.25 22.82 35.69
N ARG A 1012 14.27 22.54 34.88
CA ARG A 1012 15.62 23.10 35.02
C ARG A 1012 15.83 24.40 34.24
N MET A 1013 15.12 24.57 33.12
CA MET A 1013 15.30 25.71 32.24
C MET A 1013 13.95 26.28 31.78
N PRO A 1014 13.80 27.61 31.73
CA PRO A 1014 12.62 28.21 31.13
C PRO A 1014 12.58 27.91 29.62
N ARG A 1015 11.37 27.86 29.06
CA ARG A 1015 11.13 27.55 27.64
C ARG A 1015 11.94 28.42 26.67
N THR A 1016 12.13 29.70 26.98
CA THR A 1016 12.98 30.64 26.20
C THR A 1016 14.43 30.19 26.14
N LYS A 1017 14.98 29.65 27.23
CA LYS A 1017 16.35 29.12 27.26
C LYS A 1017 16.47 27.81 26.49
N ILE A 1018 15.45 26.95 26.52
CA ILE A 1018 15.39 25.74 25.66
C ILE A 1018 15.43 26.15 24.18
N ILE A 1019 14.60 27.11 23.78
CA ILE A 1019 14.57 27.64 22.40
C ILE A 1019 15.95 28.20 22.01
N HIS A 1020 16.56 28.98 22.91
CA HIS A 1020 17.85 29.60 22.66
C HIS A 1020 18.94 28.57 22.42
N SER A 1021 19.00 27.51 23.24
CA SER A 1021 19.97 26.42 23.07
C SER A 1021 19.79 25.63 21.77
N VAL A 1022 18.60 25.61 21.18
CA VAL A 1022 18.35 24.97 19.88
C VAL A 1022 18.71 25.91 18.71
N ILE A 1023 18.48 27.21 18.86
CA ILE A 1023 18.76 28.22 17.82
C ILE A 1023 20.25 28.56 17.76
N ASP A 1024 20.88 28.76 18.91
CA ASP A 1024 22.29 29.12 19.06
C ASP A 1024 22.95 28.24 20.13
N PRO A 1025 23.42 27.04 19.74
CA PRO A 1025 24.04 26.11 20.68
C PRO A 1025 25.40 26.59 21.22
N ASN A 1026 26.01 27.62 20.64
CA ASN A 1026 27.33 28.14 21.05
C ASN A 1026 27.25 29.30 22.04
N ALA A 1027 26.09 29.91 22.20
CA ALA A 1027 25.96 31.07 23.07
C ALA A 1027 26.21 30.75 24.56
N ASP A 1028 26.05 29.50 24.98
CA ASP A 1028 26.30 29.05 26.35
C ASP A 1028 26.70 27.56 26.39
N VAL A 1029 28.02 27.30 26.39
CA VAL A 1029 28.59 25.94 26.31
C VAL A 1029 29.31 25.56 27.60
N ASP A 1030 28.74 24.59 28.32
CA ASP A 1030 29.42 23.94 29.45
C ASP A 1030 30.75 23.34 28.98
N PRO A 1031 31.88 23.60 29.68
CA PRO A 1031 33.20 23.08 29.30
C PRO A 1031 33.23 21.59 28.94
N LYS A 1032 32.38 20.75 29.56
CA LYS A 1032 32.34 19.31 29.27
C LYS A 1032 31.71 18.94 27.91
N TYR A 1033 30.97 19.85 27.27
CA TYR A 1033 30.35 19.62 25.95
C TYR A 1033 31.03 20.39 24.82
N ARG A 1034 32.17 21.03 25.10
CA ARG A 1034 32.97 21.73 24.09
C ARG A 1034 33.60 20.74 23.12
N SER A 1035 33.60 21.10 21.84
CA SER A 1035 34.25 20.30 20.82
C SER A 1035 35.77 20.31 21.00
N THR A 1036 36.43 19.19 20.70
CA THR A 1036 37.88 19.07 20.62
C THR A 1036 38.28 18.87 19.17
N MET A 1037 39.18 19.73 18.68
CA MET A 1037 39.83 19.56 17.39
C MET A 1037 41.14 18.77 17.60
N ILE A 1038 41.33 17.73 16.79
CA ILE A 1038 42.54 16.92 16.74
C ILE A 1038 43.07 16.96 15.31
N ALA A 1039 44.29 17.43 15.13
CA ALA A 1039 45.05 17.30 13.88
C ALA A 1039 46.03 16.13 14.04
N THR A 1040 46.01 15.19 13.09
CA THR A 1040 46.88 14.01 13.08
C THR A 1040 48.06 14.17 12.13
N ALA A 1041 49.11 13.36 12.35
CA ALA A 1041 50.37 13.41 11.59
C ALA A 1041 50.24 13.13 10.09
N ASP A 1042 49.12 12.55 9.66
CA ASP A 1042 48.78 12.34 8.25
C ASP A 1042 48.03 13.53 7.61
N GLY A 1043 47.87 14.64 8.33
CA GLY A 1043 47.17 15.84 7.88
C GLY A 1043 45.64 15.80 8.06
N THR A 1044 45.08 14.77 8.70
CA THR A 1044 43.64 14.71 8.95
C THR A 1044 43.24 15.60 10.13
N ILE A 1045 42.17 16.38 9.95
CA ILE A 1045 41.55 17.16 11.04
C ILE A 1045 40.24 16.49 11.44
N ALA A 1046 40.12 16.13 12.70
CA ALA A 1046 38.88 15.64 13.32
C ALA A 1046 38.39 16.66 14.36
N SER A 1047 37.07 16.86 14.43
CA SER A 1047 36.44 17.76 15.41
C SER A 1047 35.22 17.06 16.00
N GLY A 1048 35.13 17.00 17.33
CA GLY A 1048 34.03 16.35 18.01
C GLY A 1048 34.15 16.35 19.53
N LEU A 1049 33.15 15.78 20.20
CA LEU A 1049 33.19 15.57 21.65
C LEU A 1049 34.10 14.39 22.00
N VAL A 1050 35.01 14.55 22.95
CA VAL A 1050 35.76 13.40 23.49
C VAL A 1050 34.81 12.57 24.35
N VAL A 1051 34.44 11.38 23.86
CA VAL A 1051 33.51 10.47 24.56
C VAL A 1051 34.23 9.48 25.47
N SER A 1052 35.47 9.12 25.13
CA SER A 1052 36.38 8.37 26.00
C SER A 1052 37.83 8.59 25.58
N GLU A 1053 38.76 8.44 26.51
CA GLU A 1053 40.20 8.60 26.29
C GLU A 1053 40.96 7.63 27.19
N ASN A 1054 41.99 6.99 26.65
CA ASN A 1054 42.99 6.21 27.39
C ASN A 1054 44.39 6.45 26.81
N ASP A 1055 45.43 5.85 27.41
CA ASP A 1055 46.83 6.06 27.01
C ASP A 1055 47.15 5.69 25.55
N LYS A 1056 46.28 4.95 24.87
CA LYS A 1056 46.48 4.49 23.48
C LYS A 1056 45.62 5.23 22.48
N GLU A 1057 44.39 5.59 22.83
CA GLU A 1057 43.42 6.16 21.90
C GLU A 1057 42.49 7.21 22.53
N VAL A 1058 42.11 8.20 21.73
CA VAL A 1058 41.05 9.17 21.99
C VAL A 1058 39.88 8.84 21.07
N GLU A 1059 38.67 8.70 21.63
CA GLU A 1059 37.44 8.53 20.87
C GLU A 1059 36.67 9.85 20.80
N LEU A 1060 36.49 10.37 19.58
CA LEU A 1060 35.74 11.59 19.28
C LEU A 1060 34.37 11.25 18.69
N PHE A 1061 33.32 11.94 19.12
CA PHE A 1061 31.99 11.90 18.51
C PHE A 1061 31.70 13.21 17.75
N ASP A 1062 31.43 13.11 16.45
CA ASP A 1062 31.25 14.29 15.56
C ASP A 1062 29.79 14.76 15.43
N GLY A 1063 28.88 14.20 16.24
CA GLY A 1063 27.44 14.42 16.13
C GLY A 1063 26.71 13.40 15.26
N LYS A 1064 27.43 12.53 14.53
CA LYS A 1064 26.85 11.43 13.73
C LYS A 1064 27.47 10.09 14.08
N ALA A 1065 28.79 10.01 14.19
CA ALA A 1065 29.54 8.78 14.45
C ALA A 1065 30.71 9.02 15.41
N THR A 1066 31.25 7.93 15.98
CA THR A 1066 32.49 7.99 16.74
C THR A 1066 33.70 7.63 15.87
N ARG A 1067 34.83 8.28 16.14
CA ARG A 1067 36.13 8.02 15.50
C ARG A 1067 37.18 7.84 16.58
N LYS A 1068 37.93 6.76 16.49
CA LYS A 1068 39.10 6.50 17.33
C LYS A 1068 40.36 7.05 16.67
N ILE A 1069 41.16 7.78 17.43
CA ILE A 1069 42.43 8.36 17.01
C ILE A 1069 43.49 7.88 17.99
N LEU A 1070 44.55 7.25 17.50
CA LEU A 1070 45.63 6.81 18.39
C LEU A 1070 46.38 8.03 18.92
N VAL A 1071 46.68 8.03 20.21
CA VAL A 1071 47.36 9.15 20.88
C VAL A 1071 48.70 9.47 20.21
N LYS A 1072 49.41 8.44 19.72
CA LYS A 1072 50.69 8.58 19.00
C LYS A 1072 50.58 9.32 17.65
N ASP A 1073 49.39 9.38 17.07
CA ASP A 1073 49.14 9.97 15.76
C ASP A 1073 48.65 11.42 15.88
N ILE A 1074 48.45 11.94 17.11
CA ILE A 1074 47.99 13.31 17.39
C ILE A 1074 49.18 14.27 17.35
N GLU A 1075 49.18 15.21 16.41
CA GLU A 1075 50.14 16.32 16.37
C GLU A 1075 49.66 17.53 17.17
N GLU A 1076 48.38 17.89 17.01
CA GLU A 1076 47.79 19.04 17.67
C GLU A 1076 46.42 18.68 18.25
N ARG A 1077 46.17 19.10 19.49
CA ARG A 1077 44.86 19.00 20.14
C ARG A 1077 44.47 20.37 20.69
N ALA A 1078 43.30 20.86 20.29
CA ALA A 1078 42.77 22.13 20.76
C ALA A 1078 41.32 21.98 21.22
N LEU A 1079 41.04 22.32 22.48
CA LEU A 1079 39.67 22.49 22.95
C LEU A 1079 39.09 23.76 22.33
N ARG A 1080 37.95 23.63 21.68
CA ARG A 1080 37.25 24.71 21.00
C ARG A 1080 36.26 25.38 21.94
N THR A 1081 35.95 26.65 21.69
CA THR A 1081 34.86 27.34 22.40
C THR A 1081 33.49 26.94 21.86
N GLN A 1082 33.45 26.33 20.67
CA GLN A 1082 32.25 25.80 20.05
C GLN A 1082 31.69 24.57 20.77
N SER A 1083 30.37 24.46 20.78
CA SER A 1083 29.60 23.30 21.23
C SER A 1083 29.85 22.09 20.33
N SER A 1084 29.71 20.89 20.90
CA SER A 1084 29.59 19.65 20.14
C SER A 1084 28.21 19.45 19.52
N MET A 1085 27.21 20.24 19.93
CA MET A 1085 25.91 20.27 19.26
C MET A 1085 26.04 20.98 17.89
N PRO A 1086 25.57 20.37 16.79
CA PRO A 1086 25.70 20.97 15.46
C PRO A 1086 24.98 22.32 15.33
N GLU A 1087 25.70 23.31 14.81
CA GLU A 1087 25.11 24.59 14.38
C GLU A 1087 24.07 24.39 13.28
N GLY A 1088 23.08 25.28 13.22
CA GLY A 1088 22.05 25.24 12.17
C GLY A 1088 21.00 24.14 12.32
N THR A 1089 20.99 23.38 13.42
CA THR A 1089 19.96 22.35 13.68
C THR A 1089 18.54 22.91 13.53
N ALA A 1090 18.27 24.11 14.06
CA ALA A 1090 16.98 24.77 13.95
C ALA A 1090 16.52 25.04 12.50
N SER A 1091 17.44 25.35 11.59
CA SER A 1091 17.10 25.65 10.18
C SER A 1091 16.78 24.39 9.36
N THR A 1092 17.05 23.21 9.92
CA THR A 1092 16.69 21.92 9.32
C THR A 1092 15.28 21.45 9.69
N LEU A 1093 14.56 22.14 10.59
CA LEU A 1093 13.22 21.80 11.05
C LEU A 1093 12.16 22.68 10.38
N ALA A 1094 10.99 22.11 10.04
CA ALA A 1094 9.85 22.92 9.61
C ALA A 1094 9.41 23.83 10.77
N PRO A 1095 8.85 25.03 10.51
CA PRO A 1095 8.41 25.93 11.58
C PRO A 1095 7.45 25.27 12.58
N SER A 1096 6.54 24.41 12.09
CA SER A 1096 5.66 23.63 12.97
C SER A 1096 6.39 22.54 13.74
N GLU A 1097 7.35 21.85 13.12
CA GLU A 1097 8.17 20.83 13.79
C GLU A 1097 9.01 21.46 14.91
N PHE A 1098 9.54 22.67 14.70
CA PHE A 1098 10.25 23.41 15.74
C PHE A 1098 9.32 23.68 16.93
N VAL A 1099 8.11 24.21 16.69
CA VAL A 1099 7.14 24.48 17.76
C VAL A 1099 6.72 23.19 18.48
N ASP A 1100 6.48 22.11 17.73
CA ASP A 1100 6.13 20.79 18.26
C ASP A 1100 7.28 20.22 19.13
N LEU A 1101 8.54 20.30 18.67
CA LEU A 1101 9.72 19.89 19.43
C LEU A 1101 9.84 20.64 20.76
N ILE A 1102 9.70 21.97 20.72
CA ILE A 1102 9.76 22.79 21.94
C ILE A 1102 8.58 22.49 22.87
N GLU A 1103 7.40 22.15 22.33
CA GLU A 1103 6.26 21.68 23.14
C GLU A 1103 6.59 20.37 23.85
N TYR A 1104 7.13 19.39 23.14
CA TYR A 1104 7.54 18.11 23.70
C TYR A 1104 8.61 18.27 24.79
N LEU A 1105 9.66 19.05 24.53
CA LEU A 1105 10.72 19.34 25.51
C LEU A 1105 10.18 20.10 26.72
N GLY A 1106 9.25 21.04 26.49
CA GLY A 1106 8.55 21.76 27.55
C GLY A 1106 7.62 20.90 28.41
N ALA A 1107 7.27 19.70 27.96
CA ALA A 1107 6.47 18.72 28.71
C ALA A 1107 7.33 17.71 29.50
N GLN A 1108 8.66 17.68 29.29
CA GLN A 1108 9.56 16.74 29.96
C GLN A 1108 9.79 17.12 31.43
N ASN A 1109 8.87 16.69 32.29
CA ASN A 1109 8.86 16.93 33.73
C ASN A 1109 9.29 15.72 34.57
N GLN A 1110 9.56 14.58 33.94
CA GLN A 1110 9.99 13.36 34.64
C GLN A 1110 11.49 13.45 34.94
N ASP A 1111 11.86 13.26 36.21
CA ASP A 1111 13.27 13.21 36.62
C ASP A 1111 13.93 11.93 36.11
N VAL A 1112 15.26 11.91 36.06
CA VAL A 1112 16.05 10.74 35.65
C VAL A 1112 15.58 9.53 36.48
N LYS A 1113 15.00 8.50 35.85
CA LYS A 1113 14.91 7.19 36.51
C LYS A 1113 16.35 6.79 36.86
N PRO A 1114 16.68 6.54 38.14
CA PRO A 1114 18.02 6.14 38.52
C PRO A 1114 18.45 4.97 37.64
N THR A 1115 19.54 5.14 36.90
CA THR A 1115 20.21 4.01 36.29
C THR A 1115 20.69 3.14 37.44
N ASP A 1116 20.16 1.92 37.55
CA ASP A 1116 20.78 0.90 38.39
C ASP A 1116 22.22 0.73 37.90
N ALA A 1117 23.15 1.30 38.65
CA ALA A 1117 24.55 1.16 38.40
C ALA A 1117 24.94 -0.29 38.71
N LYS A 1118 25.18 -1.08 37.66
CA LYS A 1118 26.39 -1.91 37.50
C LYS A 1118 26.46 -2.55 36.12
#